data_AF-A0A8S3SYK6-F1
#
_entry.id   AF-A0A8S3SYK6-F1
#
_cell.length_a   1.000
_cell.length_b   1.000
_cell.length_c   1.000
_cell.angle_alpha   90.00
_cell.angle_beta   90.00
_cell.angle_gamma   90.00
#
_symmetry.space_group_name_H-M   'P 1'
#
loop_
_entity.id
_entity.type
_entity.pdbx_description
1 polymer ?
#
loop_
_entity_poly.entity_id
_entity_poly.type
_entity_poly.pdbx_seq_one_letter_code
_entity_poly.pdbx_strand_id
1 'polypeptide(L)'
;MFKFYNTPDNFIGGQISVFIQNWDLLTLDKWIRNVLTGYTIELDNIPFQITIPKTIEFNEHESDLIQKEIEKFLRKDIIEKVSNTCNDTHGYYSNIFIRPKKDGSVRVILNLKSFNDNVVKKHFKMETLHTAINNIKLNQFMASVDLKDAYYSVPIQESDKKYLRFRWKNDHYQFKVLPQGLSSSPRVFTKLLKPVYGKLREMGHVNVPYIDDSLLLGDTYHECLKNIEDTVTLLDGLGFTIHPEKSVFLPTQEIVFLGFIINTLNMTLQLTSERKKSLIEQCKLLLYQKKVTIRDLARVIGKMVASEPGVKYAPLYFKDLEHFKDKSLKGNQGNFDAIIELDIRSKELLHWWIDNIMSSCKSMTISQPSVIFYSDASKTGWGGFNKTYQLTDNGFWTHDEILEHINFLELKAALLTLQSLGHMLHDTHIRLYVDNTVALSYIHNFGGRIPSLHNLTKEIWHWCVDRNIWLSVAHIPGKDNVTADKLSRKLNEDMEWMLKPEVFEIVEQVFGKITVDLFASGFNKQKQRYVSFLPDSSGKSAAEVNYRQSQQSIDCSTNLDNSSMVSNSSTTDLSTTILTTTKKFSTSRKSTKTTSSEKSSTWDFLCVREHLKSKGVSNNVADIILQSWRSSTSQQYKSYLKKWKLFSSEREINLFDPLPEVLLEFLNSLFEQNVGYSGINTAKSAISALCSLVSNRNIGKETLVKRFMKGVFTKKPSLPKYSKIWDVNKVLTYFDIISDNEQLSLLELSQKLAMLFMLLSGQRCQTIYKLELDNVQIEGDTMVAYVSELLKQTKPGVHMKPLVFDRYIINEKLCILRTYEEYVRKTETLRNKEQKVFISTVKPYKPVTKSTIARWVKTVMKSSGINIECFGPHSCRSASTSAALGQGLKIDTIMKSAGWKSAKTFQKFYNKTIIIDNESNFAQKILPSSS
;
A
#
# COMPACT_ATOMS: atom_id res chain seq x y z
N MET A 1 -10.58 -47.73 5.91
CA MET A 1 -9.76 -47.71 4.68
C MET A 1 -10.59 -47.03 3.61
N PHE A 2 -10.20 -45.82 3.17
CA PHE A 2 -10.94 -45.09 2.14
C PHE A 2 -10.87 -45.88 0.82
N LYS A 3 -12.00 -46.09 0.15
CA LYS A 3 -12.03 -46.64 -1.21
C LYS A 3 -11.85 -45.45 -2.17
N PHE A 4 -10.74 -45.44 -2.90
CA PHE A 4 -10.47 -44.46 -3.95
C PHE A 4 -10.88 -45.05 -5.29
N TYR A 5 -11.73 -44.34 -6.03
CA TYR A 5 -12.08 -44.72 -7.39
C TYR A 5 -10.96 -44.31 -8.37
N ASN A 6 -10.34 -43.14 -8.16
CA ASN A 6 -9.18 -42.70 -8.93
C ASN A 6 -7.90 -42.97 -8.15
N THR A 7 -7.18 -44.02 -8.53
CA THR A 7 -5.90 -44.38 -7.92
C THR A 7 -4.71 -43.73 -8.64
N PRO A 8 -3.59 -43.46 -7.93
CA PRO A 8 -2.34 -43.00 -8.51
C PRO A 8 -1.82 -43.75 -9.74
N ASP A 9 -2.10 -45.05 -9.82
CA ASP A 9 -1.64 -45.95 -10.88
C ASP A 9 -2.51 -45.88 -12.13
N ASN A 10 -3.80 -45.56 -11.96
CA ASN A 10 -4.78 -45.42 -13.05
C ASN A 10 -4.93 -43.97 -13.54
N PHE A 11 -4.08 -43.05 -13.07
CA PHE A 11 -4.15 -41.64 -13.45
C PHE A 11 -3.93 -41.44 -14.96
N ILE A 12 -4.84 -40.71 -15.59
CA ILE A 12 -4.75 -40.28 -16.99
C ILE A 12 -4.80 -38.74 -17.06
N GLY A 13 -3.97 -38.16 -17.93
CA GLY A 13 -3.92 -36.72 -18.17
C GLY A 13 -5.27 -36.18 -18.64
N GLY A 14 -5.71 -35.08 -18.04
CA GLY A 14 -6.98 -34.44 -18.42
C GLY A 14 -8.24 -35.17 -17.93
N GLN A 15 -8.10 -36.16 -17.03
CA GLN A 15 -9.21 -37.03 -16.59
C GLN A 15 -10.42 -36.29 -15.99
N ILE A 16 -10.28 -35.06 -15.46
CA ILE A 16 -11.42 -34.29 -14.94
C ILE A 16 -12.49 -34.01 -16.01
N SER A 17 -12.11 -34.05 -17.29
CA SER A 17 -13.01 -33.92 -18.43
C SER A 17 -14.04 -35.07 -18.52
N VAL A 18 -13.70 -36.25 -17.99
CA VAL A 18 -14.60 -37.41 -17.94
C VAL A 18 -15.72 -37.19 -16.91
N PHE A 19 -15.45 -36.39 -15.88
CA PHE A 19 -16.35 -36.15 -14.75
C PHE A 19 -17.21 -34.88 -14.89
N ILE A 20 -17.37 -34.34 -16.10
CA ILE A 20 -18.12 -33.08 -16.34
C ILE A 20 -19.53 -33.12 -15.73
N GLN A 21 -20.21 -34.27 -15.76
CA GLN A 21 -21.54 -34.40 -15.16
C GLN A 21 -21.52 -34.14 -13.65
N ASN A 22 -20.50 -34.61 -12.94
CA ASN A 22 -20.34 -34.36 -11.51
C ASN A 22 -19.94 -32.90 -11.24
N TRP A 23 -19.15 -32.30 -12.12
CA TRP A 23 -18.84 -30.87 -12.05
C TRP A 23 -20.07 -29.97 -12.27
N ASP A 24 -20.98 -30.36 -13.17
CA ASP A 24 -22.22 -29.62 -13.44
C ASP A 24 -23.18 -29.60 -12.23
N LEU A 25 -23.15 -30.66 -11.40
CA LEU A 25 -23.85 -30.69 -10.12
C LEU A 25 -23.24 -29.73 -9.08
N LEU A 26 -21.95 -29.45 -9.19
CA LEU A 26 -21.21 -28.58 -8.28
C LEU A 26 -21.29 -27.10 -8.69
N THR A 27 -21.19 -26.79 -9.99
CA THR A 27 -21.12 -25.42 -10.48
C THR A 27 -21.54 -25.28 -11.94
N LEU A 28 -22.25 -24.19 -12.24
CA LEU A 28 -22.62 -23.79 -13.62
C LEU A 28 -21.70 -22.69 -14.17
N ASP A 29 -20.54 -22.44 -13.54
CA ASP A 29 -19.58 -21.43 -14.02
C ASP A 29 -19.02 -21.83 -15.39
N LYS A 30 -19.38 -21.05 -16.42
CA LYS A 30 -18.95 -21.27 -17.81
C LYS A 30 -17.44 -21.33 -17.98
N TRP A 31 -16.68 -20.55 -17.20
CA TRP A 31 -15.22 -20.59 -17.27
C TRP A 31 -14.68 -21.93 -16.75
N ILE A 32 -15.27 -22.47 -15.67
CA ILE A 32 -14.87 -23.77 -15.15
C ILE A 32 -15.18 -24.86 -16.17
N ARG A 33 -16.39 -24.85 -16.74
CA ARG A 33 -16.77 -25.80 -17.78
C ARG A 33 -15.81 -25.78 -18.98
N ASN A 34 -15.41 -24.60 -19.44
CA ASN A 34 -14.41 -24.47 -20.50
C ASN A 34 -13.06 -25.07 -20.10
N VAL A 35 -12.60 -24.85 -18.87
CA VAL A 35 -11.34 -25.44 -18.35
C VAL A 35 -11.42 -26.97 -18.30
N LEU A 36 -12.57 -27.54 -17.94
CA LEU A 36 -12.77 -28.99 -17.91
C LEU A 36 -12.69 -29.61 -19.31
N THR A 37 -13.16 -28.92 -20.34
CA THR A 37 -13.08 -29.39 -21.73
C THR A 37 -11.75 -29.06 -22.42
N GLY A 38 -10.97 -28.13 -21.87
CA GLY A 38 -9.69 -27.68 -22.42
C GLY A 38 -9.39 -26.24 -22.05
N TYR A 39 -8.40 -26.01 -21.18
CA TYR A 39 -7.97 -24.67 -20.83
C TYR A 39 -7.28 -23.98 -22.02
N THR A 40 -7.84 -22.84 -22.45
CA THR A 40 -7.21 -21.92 -23.40
C THR A 40 -6.19 -21.04 -22.69
N ILE A 41 -4.95 -21.04 -23.17
CA ILE A 41 -3.88 -20.21 -22.63
C ILE A 41 -4.19 -18.75 -22.98
N GLU A 42 -4.40 -17.92 -21.97
CA GLU A 42 -4.61 -16.50 -22.17
C GLU A 42 -3.29 -15.83 -22.59
N LEU A 43 -3.22 -15.36 -23.84
CA LEU A 43 -2.01 -14.77 -24.44
C LEU A 43 -2.16 -13.25 -24.62
N ASP A 44 -1.13 -12.48 -24.27
CA ASP A 44 -1.03 -11.04 -24.53
C ASP A 44 -0.76 -10.75 -26.02
N ASN A 45 0.04 -11.60 -26.67
CA ASN A 45 0.32 -11.58 -28.10
C ASN A 45 0.45 -13.03 -28.59
N ILE A 46 0.23 -13.27 -29.88
CA ILE A 46 0.46 -14.59 -30.50
C ILE A 46 1.97 -14.90 -30.41
N PRO A 47 2.37 -15.96 -29.68
CA PRO A 47 3.77 -16.32 -29.52
C PRO A 47 4.39 -16.69 -30.86
N PHE A 48 5.47 -16.01 -31.22
CA PHE A 48 6.26 -16.30 -32.40
C PHE A 48 7.71 -16.60 -32.00
N GLN A 49 8.27 -17.69 -32.53
CA GLN A 49 9.62 -18.14 -32.24
C GLN A 49 10.40 -18.31 -33.54
N ILE A 50 11.41 -17.46 -33.74
CA ILE A 50 12.27 -17.48 -34.93
C ILE A 50 13.24 -18.66 -34.89
N THR A 51 13.75 -18.99 -33.71
CA THR A 51 14.76 -20.03 -33.53
C THR A 51 14.37 -20.93 -32.38
N ILE A 52 14.43 -22.25 -32.62
CA ILE A 52 14.22 -23.27 -31.59
C ILE A 52 15.39 -23.19 -30.59
N PRO A 53 15.13 -23.28 -29.27
CA PRO A 53 16.20 -23.25 -28.28
C PRO A 53 17.18 -24.41 -28.47
N LYS A 54 18.47 -24.18 -28.21
CA LYS A 54 19.47 -25.25 -28.23
C LYS A 54 19.11 -26.32 -27.19
N THR A 55 19.15 -27.58 -27.60
CA THR A 55 18.95 -28.74 -26.70
C THR A 55 19.97 -28.69 -25.58
N ILE A 56 19.52 -28.93 -24.35
CA ILE A 56 20.40 -29.06 -23.20
C ILE A 56 21.02 -30.46 -23.23
N GLU A 57 22.34 -30.54 -23.12
CA GLU A 57 23.05 -31.81 -22.99
C GLU A 57 22.95 -32.33 -21.56
N PHE A 58 22.55 -33.59 -21.43
CA PHE A 58 22.43 -34.32 -20.17
C PHE A 58 23.43 -35.46 -20.17
N ASN A 59 23.95 -35.83 -19.00
CA ASN A 59 24.79 -37.03 -18.91
C ASN A 59 23.96 -38.30 -19.16
N GLU A 60 24.63 -39.44 -19.33
CA GLU A 60 23.98 -40.71 -19.68
C GLU A 60 22.92 -41.12 -18.63
N HIS A 61 23.26 -41.03 -17.35
CA HIS A 61 22.35 -41.35 -16.25
C HIS A 61 21.12 -40.41 -16.21
N GLU A 62 21.32 -39.10 -16.38
CA GLU A 62 20.24 -38.13 -16.47
C GLU A 62 19.35 -38.38 -17.70
N SER A 63 19.95 -38.76 -18.81
CA SER A 63 19.23 -39.09 -20.05
C SER A 63 18.34 -40.30 -19.89
N ASP A 64 18.78 -41.34 -19.19
CA ASP A 64 17.96 -42.52 -18.86
C ASP A 64 16.78 -42.17 -17.94
N LEU A 65 17.03 -41.31 -16.95
CA LEU A 65 15.98 -40.84 -16.05
C LEU A 65 14.92 -40.00 -16.77
N ILE A 66 15.35 -39.11 -17.68
CA ILE A 66 14.45 -38.31 -18.51
C ILE A 66 13.64 -39.21 -19.46
N GLN A 67 14.30 -40.20 -20.08
CA GLN A 67 13.64 -41.15 -20.98
C GLN A 67 12.52 -41.92 -20.26
N LYS A 68 12.81 -42.44 -19.06
CA LYS A 68 11.81 -43.13 -18.21
C LYS A 68 10.62 -42.22 -17.86
N GLU A 69 10.86 -40.95 -17.54
CA GLU A 69 9.79 -40.01 -17.21
C GLU A 69 8.96 -39.62 -18.45
N ILE A 70 9.56 -39.52 -19.63
CA ILE A 70 8.86 -39.28 -20.91
C ILE A 70 7.95 -40.46 -21.26
N GLU A 71 8.45 -41.70 -21.13
CA GLU A 71 7.64 -42.91 -21.33
C GLU A 71 6.46 -42.98 -20.36
N LYS A 72 6.69 -42.57 -19.11
CA LYS A 72 5.62 -42.44 -18.12
C LYS A 72 4.62 -41.34 -18.50
N PHE A 73 5.05 -40.19 -19.00
CA PHE A 73 4.15 -39.14 -19.46
C PHE A 73 3.32 -39.58 -20.66
N LEU A 74 3.89 -40.33 -21.60
CA LEU A 74 3.16 -40.92 -22.74
C LEU A 74 2.13 -41.95 -22.26
N ARG A 75 2.52 -42.86 -21.35
CA ARG A 75 1.62 -43.88 -20.79
C ARG A 75 0.43 -43.27 -20.05
N LYS A 76 0.66 -42.16 -19.34
CA LYS A 76 -0.36 -41.40 -18.61
C LYS A 76 -1.11 -40.39 -19.49
N ASP A 77 -0.88 -40.35 -20.80
CA ASP A 77 -1.50 -39.41 -21.73
C ASP A 77 -1.33 -37.91 -21.35
N ILE A 78 -0.20 -37.59 -20.70
CA ILE A 78 0.17 -36.20 -20.33
C ILE A 78 0.76 -35.46 -21.53
N ILE A 79 1.52 -36.18 -22.35
CA ILE A 79 2.15 -35.67 -23.58
C ILE A 79 1.82 -36.60 -24.74
N GLU A 80 1.97 -36.09 -25.96
CA GLU A 80 1.91 -36.87 -27.19
C GLU A 80 3.08 -36.53 -28.11
N LYS A 81 3.43 -37.48 -29.00
CA LYS A 81 4.37 -37.23 -30.09
C LYS A 81 3.70 -36.34 -31.14
N VAL A 82 4.43 -35.33 -31.62
CA VAL A 82 3.97 -34.49 -32.73
C VAL A 82 4.19 -35.27 -34.03
N SER A 83 3.13 -35.49 -34.81
CA SER A 83 3.20 -36.25 -36.07
C SER A 83 3.96 -35.49 -37.17
N ASN A 84 4.89 -36.16 -37.87
CA ASN A 84 5.68 -35.61 -38.98
C ASN A 84 4.88 -35.38 -40.28
N THR A 85 3.58 -35.71 -40.31
CA THR A 85 2.73 -35.66 -41.52
C THR A 85 2.13 -34.30 -41.81
N CYS A 86 2.38 -33.29 -40.98
CA CYS A 86 1.86 -31.95 -41.18
C CYS A 86 3.05 -30.98 -41.33
N ASN A 87 2.99 -30.07 -42.30
CA ASN A 87 3.86 -28.91 -42.45
C ASN A 87 3.77 -27.90 -41.26
N ASP A 88 3.46 -28.37 -40.04
CA ASP A 88 3.23 -27.56 -38.85
C ASP A 88 4.54 -27.28 -38.10
N THR A 89 5.45 -26.57 -38.76
CA THR A 89 6.65 -25.98 -38.17
C THR A 89 6.33 -24.81 -37.22
N HIS A 90 5.06 -24.44 -37.02
CA HIS A 90 4.62 -23.21 -36.34
C HIS A 90 4.34 -23.37 -34.82
N GLY A 91 5.03 -24.29 -34.14
CA GLY A 91 4.92 -24.49 -32.69
C GLY A 91 5.95 -23.72 -31.87
N TYR A 92 5.66 -23.46 -30.59
CA TYR A 92 6.60 -22.84 -29.65
C TYR A 92 7.34 -23.91 -28.84
N TYR A 93 8.66 -23.98 -29.01
CA TYR A 93 9.53 -24.96 -28.36
C TYR A 93 10.20 -24.37 -27.12
N SER A 94 10.11 -25.12 -26.03
CA SER A 94 10.81 -24.83 -24.77
C SER A 94 11.73 -25.99 -24.40
N ASN A 95 12.85 -25.68 -23.75
CA ASN A 95 13.76 -26.71 -23.21
C ASN A 95 13.15 -27.39 -21.98
N ILE A 96 13.60 -28.60 -21.68
CA ILE A 96 13.30 -29.28 -20.42
C ILE A 96 14.49 -29.18 -19.46
N PHE A 97 14.23 -29.28 -18.16
CA PHE A 97 15.27 -29.45 -17.14
C PHE A 97 14.77 -30.39 -16.04
N ILE A 98 15.70 -30.95 -15.29
CA ILE A 98 15.39 -31.90 -14.21
C ILE A 98 15.49 -31.27 -12.82
N ARG A 99 14.64 -31.73 -11.92
CA ARG A 99 14.77 -31.50 -10.48
C ARG A 99 14.80 -32.84 -9.74
N PRO A 100 15.82 -33.10 -8.89
CA PRO A 100 15.86 -34.32 -8.11
C PRO A 100 14.73 -34.34 -7.07
N LYS A 101 14.10 -35.51 -6.91
CA LYS A 101 13.20 -35.81 -5.80
C LYS A 101 13.96 -36.52 -4.68
N LYS A 102 13.34 -36.60 -3.51
CA LYS A 102 13.93 -37.25 -2.33
C LYS A 102 14.06 -38.77 -2.48
N ASP A 103 13.21 -39.38 -3.30
CA ASP A 103 13.19 -40.81 -3.60
C ASP A 103 14.26 -41.22 -4.63
N GLY A 104 15.14 -40.29 -5.04
CA GLY A 104 16.15 -40.52 -6.08
C GLY A 104 15.63 -40.38 -7.52
N SER A 105 14.31 -40.29 -7.73
CA SER A 105 13.73 -40.02 -9.05
C SER A 105 13.84 -38.54 -9.44
N VAL A 106 13.56 -38.20 -10.70
CA VAL A 106 13.58 -36.81 -11.19
C VAL A 106 12.18 -36.29 -11.51
N ARG A 107 12.01 -34.97 -11.47
CA ARG A 107 10.90 -34.25 -12.08
C ARG A 107 11.41 -33.59 -13.36
N VAL A 108 10.91 -34.03 -14.50
CA VAL A 108 11.13 -33.34 -15.78
C VAL A 108 10.18 -32.14 -15.86
N ILE A 109 10.73 -30.95 -16.03
CA ILE A 109 9.96 -29.68 -16.05
C ILE A 109 10.21 -28.96 -17.37
N LEU A 110 9.12 -28.49 -17.99
CA LEU A 110 9.17 -27.65 -19.18
C LEU A 110 9.59 -26.22 -18.80
N ASN A 111 10.68 -25.72 -19.37
CA ASN A 111 11.19 -24.38 -19.12
C ASN A 111 10.39 -23.33 -19.89
N LEU A 112 9.22 -22.97 -19.35
CA LEU A 112 8.33 -21.98 -19.92
C LEU A 112 8.71 -20.53 -19.59
N LYS A 113 9.94 -20.25 -19.12
CA LYS A 113 10.34 -18.89 -18.72
C LYS A 113 10.14 -17.87 -19.84
N SER A 114 10.64 -18.17 -21.05
CA SER A 114 10.50 -17.31 -22.23
C SER A 114 9.04 -17.27 -22.73
N PHE A 115 8.36 -18.41 -22.71
CA PHE A 115 6.97 -18.48 -23.13
C PHE A 115 6.04 -17.63 -22.24
N ASN A 116 6.27 -17.66 -20.92
CA ASN A 116 5.48 -16.96 -19.91
C ASN A 116 5.48 -15.43 -20.05
N ASP A 117 6.37 -14.85 -20.84
CA ASP A 117 6.35 -13.42 -21.15
C ASP A 117 5.23 -13.05 -22.14
N ASN A 118 4.65 -14.04 -22.83
CA ASN A 118 3.49 -13.88 -23.71
C ASN A 118 2.16 -14.23 -23.03
N VAL A 119 2.18 -14.74 -21.80
CA VAL A 119 0.99 -15.21 -21.08
C VAL A 119 0.45 -14.10 -20.17
N VAL A 120 -0.86 -13.87 -20.20
CA VAL A 120 -1.52 -12.81 -19.40
C VAL A 120 -1.36 -13.08 -17.90
N LYS A 121 -0.64 -12.20 -17.21
CA LYS A 121 -0.42 -12.29 -15.75
C LYS A 121 -1.58 -11.64 -14.99
N LYS A 122 -2.52 -12.45 -14.51
CA LYS A 122 -3.65 -12.01 -13.67
C LYS A 122 -3.38 -12.20 -12.19
N HIS A 123 -3.57 -11.14 -11.40
CA HIS A 123 -3.48 -11.20 -9.94
C HIS A 123 -4.59 -12.09 -9.38
N PHE A 124 -4.24 -13.00 -8.48
CA PHE A 124 -5.16 -13.86 -7.74
C PHE A 124 -4.65 -14.04 -6.31
N LYS A 125 -5.54 -14.44 -5.39
CA LYS A 125 -5.20 -14.70 -3.99
C LYS A 125 -5.24 -16.21 -3.76
N MET A 126 -4.20 -16.74 -3.12
CA MET A 126 -4.14 -18.09 -2.58
C MET A 126 -4.28 -18.02 -1.06
N GLU A 127 -4.76 -19.09 -0.45
CA GLU A 127 -4.57 -19.23 0.98
C GLU A 127 -3.08 -19.42 1.29
N THR A 128 -2.69 -19.13 2.52
CA THR A 128 -1.30 -19.13 2.95
C THR A 128 -1.18 -19.83 4.28
N LEU A 129 0.05 -20.14 4.71
CA LEU A 129 0.30 -20.64 6.06
C LEU A 129 -0.30 -19.70 7.13
N HIS A 130 -0.24 -18.38 6.93
CA HIS A 130 -0.89 -17.42 7.83
C HIS A 130 -2.41 -17.60 7.89
N THR A 131 -3.04 -17.95 6.76
CA THR A 131 -4.47 -18.27 6.74
C THR A 131 -4.75 -19.56 7.51
N ALA A 132 -3.89 -20.58 7.39
CA ALA A 132 -4.01 -21.79 8.20
C ALA A 132 -3.94 -21.47 9.69
N ILE A 133 -2.89 -20.76 10.13
CA ILE A 133 -2.68 -20.37 11.53
C ILE A 133 -3.88 -19.62 12.09
N ASN A 134 -4.45 -18.68 11.34
CA ASN A 134 -5.60 -17.88 11.81
C ASN A 134 -6.90 -18.68 11.97
N ASN A 135 -7.03 -19.83 11.31
CA ASN A 135 -8.20 -20.71 11.44
C ASN A 135 -8.02 -21.80 12.50
N ILE A 136 -6.78 -22.05 12.93
CA ILE A 136 -6.44 -23.09 13.90
C ILE A 136 -6.81 -22.65 15.32
N LYS A 137 -7.42 -23.56 16.07
CA LYS A 137 -7.74 -23.40 17.50
C LYS A 137 -6.92 -24.36 18.38
N LEU A 138 -6.85 -24.05 19.67
CA LEU A 138 -6.28 -24.93 20.69
C LEU A 138 -7.01 -26.29 20.68
N ASN A 139 -6.25 -27.39 20.80
CA ASN A 139 -6.73 -28.78 20.82
C ASN A 139 -7.44 -29.27 19.55
N GLN A 140 -7.48 -28.46 18.48
CA GLN A 140 -8.17 -28.82 17.25
C GLN A 140 -7.47 -29.98 16.52
N PHE A 141 -8.25 -30.89 15.94
CA PHE A 141 -7.73 -31.96 15.11
C PHE A 141 -7.52 -31.49 13.67
N MET A 142 -6.48 -32.02 13.05
CA MET A 142 -6.06 -31.67 11.71
C MET A 142 -5.81 -32.92 10.88
N ALA A 143 -6.00 -32.78 9.58
CA ALA A 143 -5.64 -33.77 8.57
C ALA A 143 -5.13 -33.07 7.32
N SER A 144 -4.48 -33.81 6.42
CA SER A 144 -4.05 -33.26 5.14
C SER A 144 -4.42 -34.17 3.97
N VAL A 145 -4.80 -33.55 2.86
CA VAL A 145 -5.05 -34.23 1.59
C VAL A 145 -4.11 -33.62 0.55
N ASP A 146 -3.26 -34.45 -0.06
CA ASP A 146 -2.35 -34.12 -1.16
C ASP A 146 -2.94 -34.67 -2.47
N LEU A 147 -2.97 -33.84 -3.51
CA LEU A 147 -3.41 -34.24 -4.85
C LEU A 147 -2.21 -34.66 -5.72
N LYS A 148 -2.22 -35.89 -6.21
CA LYS A 148 -1.18 -36.40 -7.12
C LYS A 148 -1.41 -35.86 -8.53
N ASP A 149 -0.32 -35.42 -9.18
CA ASP A 149 -0.34 -34.98 -10.59
C ASP A 149 -1.43 -33.91 -10.87
N ALA A 150 -1.69 -33.04 -9.88
CA ALA A 150 -2.83 -32.14 -9.81
C ALA A 150 -3.01 -31.25 -11.05
N TYR A 151 -1.95 -30.58 -11.52
CA TYR A 151 -2.04 -29.78 -12.75
C TYR A 151 -2.31 -30.63 -13.99
N TYR A 152 -1.71 -31.82 -14.09
CA TYR A 152 -1.91 -32.72 -15.23
C TYR A 152 -3.35 -33.26 -15.31
N SER A 153 -4.14 -33.10 -14.25
CA SER A 153 -5.57 -33.42 -14.26
C SER A 153 -6.36 -32.47 -15.19
N VAL A 154 -5.84 -31.27 -15.48
CA VAL A 154 -6.51 -30.23 -16.28
C VAL A 154 -6.09 -30.29 -17.76
N PRO A 155 -7.00 -30.51 -18.72
CA PRO A 155 -6.66 -30.56 -20.14
C PRO A 155 -6.32 -29.17 -20.70
N ILE A 156 -5.50 -29.12 -21.75
CA ILE A 156 -5.22 -27.92 -22.57
C ILE A 156 -6.02 -27.98 -23.86
N GLN A 157 -6.51 -26.83 -24.31
CA GLN A 157 -7.22 -26.71 -25.58
C GLN A 157 -6.35 -27.19 -26.76
N GLU A 158 -6.93 -27.96 -27.69
CA GLU A 158 -6.21 -28.56 -28.82
C GLU A 158 -5.38 -27.54 -29.62
N SER A 159 -5.94 -26.35 -29.86
CA SER A 159 -5.29 -25.25 -30.59
C SER A 159 -4.03 -24.71 -29.90
N ASP A 160 -3.91 -24.92 -28.59
CA ASP A 160 -2.89 -24.28 -27.75
C ASP A 160 -1.77 -25.24 -27.35
N LYS A 161 -1.96 -26.56 -27.54
CA LYS A 161 -0.92 -27.58 -27.28
C LYS A 161 0.38 -27.28 -28.04
N LYS A 162 0.28 -26.70 -29.24
CA LYS A 162 1.43 -26.28 -30.06
C LYS A 162 2.36 -25.29 -29.37
N TYR A 163 1.88 -24.57 -28.36
CA TYR A 163 2.68 -23.64 -27.57
C TYR A 163 3.49 -24.30 -26.44
N LEU A 164 3.21 -25.57 -26.15
CA LEU A 164 3.81 -26.34 -25.06
C LEU A 164 4.67 -27.48 -25.61
N ARG A 165 5.41 -27.23 -26.70
CA ARG A 165 6.28 -28.21 -27.36
C ARG A 165 7.67 -28.26 -26.73
N PHE A 166 8.29 -29.42 -26.77
CA PHE A 166 9.70 -29.61 -26.46
C PHE A 166 10.31 -30.71 -27.33
N ARG A 167 11.64 -30.71 -27.43
CA ARG A 167 12.40 -31.75 -28.10
C ARG A 167 13.07 -32.65 -27.07
N TRP A 168 13.07 -33.94 -27.35
CA TRP A 168 13.89 -34.90 -26.64
C TRP A 168 14.51 -35.87 -27.64
N LYS A 169 15.86 -35.93 -27.67
CA LYS A 169 16.62 -36.63 -28.70
C LYS A 169 16.17 -36.16 -30.11
N ASN A 170 15.69 -37.09 -30.94
CA ASN A 170 15.22 -36.83 -32.30
C ASN A 170 13.71 -36.67 -32.42
N ASP A 171 12.98 -36.80 -31.32
CA ASP A 171 11.51 -36.73 -31.29
C ASP A 171 11.02 -35.37 -30.78
N HIS A 172 9.83 -35.00 -31.23
CA HIS A 172 9.11 -33.79 -30.85
C HIS A 172 7.86 -34.16 -30.06
N TYR A 173 7.66 -33.51 -28.91
CA TYR A 173 6.56 -33.78 -28.00
C TYR A 173 5.78 -32.51 -27.67
N GLN A 174 4.49 -32.65 -27.37
CA GLN A 174 3.66 -31.56 -26.85
C GLN A 174 2.85 -31.99 -25.63
N PHE A 175 2.64 -31.08 -24.68
CA PHE A 175 1.77 -31.34 -23.54
C PHE A 175 0.29 -31.23 -23.95
N LYS A 176 -0.51 -32.22 -23.52
CA LYS A 176 -1.98 -32.24 -23.68
C LYS A 176 -2.71 -31.62 -22.50
N VAL A 177 -2.01 -31.44 -21.39
CA VAL A 177 -2.55 -31.04 -20.09
C VAL A 177 -1.74 -29.87 -19.53
N LEU A 178 -2.29 -29.21 -18.52
CA LEU A 178 -1.72 -28.03 -17.90
C LEU A 178 -0.34 -28.35 -17.29
N PRO A 179 0.77 -27.83 -17.85
CA PRO A 179 2.09 -28.23 -17.40
C PRO A 179 2.52 -27.49 -16.14
N GLN A 180 3.45 -28.10 -15.41
CA GLN A 180 4.22 -27.39 -14.39
C GLN A 180 5.09 -26.32 -15.06
N GLY A 181 5.20 -25.14 -14.45
CA GLY A 181 6.02 -24.03 -14.94
C GLY A 181 5.28 -23.00 -15.80
N LEU A 182 4.04 -23.27 -16.24
CA LEU A 182 3.21 -22.26 -16.89
C LEU A 182 2.72 -21.25 -15.85
N SER A 183 2.92 -19.96 -16.12
CA SER A 183 2.64 -18.87 -15.17
C SER A 183 1.16 -18.75 -14.79
N SER A 184 0.25 -19.24 -15.64
CA SER A 184 -1.18 -19.26 -15.36
C SER A 184 -1.65 -20.49 -14.56
N SER A 185 -0.86 -21.57 -14.48
CA SER A 185 -1.30 -22.82 -13.83
C SER A 185 -1.76 -22.64 -12.38
N PRO A 186 -1.03 -21.94 -11.50
CA PRO A 186 -1.46 -21.75 -10.11
C PRO A 186 -2.81 -21.03 -10.00
N ARG A 187 -3.04 -20.03 -10.87
CA ARG A 187 -4.31 -19.29 -10.91
C ARG A 187 -5.45 -20.19 -11.37
N VAL A 188 -5.24 -20.92 -12.48
CA VAL A 188 -6.25 -21.79 -13.08
C VAL A 188 -6.70 -22.82 -12.06
N PHE A 189 -5.73 -23.51 -11.45
CA PHE A 189 -5.99 -24.56 -10.47
C PHE A 189 -6.66 -24.02 -9.20
N THR A 190 -6.16 -22.90 -8.66
CA THR A 190 -6.81 -22.25 -7.50
C THR A 190 -8.25 -21.85 -7.82
N LYS A 191 -8.53 -21.34 -9.03
CA LYS A 191 -9.89 -20.94 -9.43
C LYS A 191 -10.79 -22.17 -9.63
N LEU A 192 -10.26 -23.26 -10.18
CA LEU A 192 -10.97 -24.53 -10.39
C LEU A 192 -11.42 -25.15 -9.05
N LEU A 193 -10.59 -25.09 -8.01
CA LEU A 193 -10.89 -25.66 -6.70
C LEU A 193 -11.82 -24.79 -5.82
N LYS A 194 -12.07 -23.52 -6.19
CA LYS A 194 -12.96 -22.63 -5.41
C LYS A 194 -14.36 -23.18 -5.15
N PRO A 195 -15.12 -23.68 -6.15
CA PRO A 195 -16.44 -24.26 -5.90
C PRO A 195 -16.37 -25.52 -5.04
N VAL A 196 -15.30 -26.32 -5.17
CA VAL A 196 -15.10 -27.55 -4.36
C VAL A 196 -15.05 -27.20 -2.88
N TYR A 197 -14.15 -26.29 -2.50
CA TYR A 197 -14.06 -25.82 -1.11
C TYR A 197 -15.25 -24.92 -0.72
N GLY A 198 -15.95 -24.34 -1.69
CA GLY A 198 -17.25 -23.70 -1.46
C GLY A 198 -18.27 -24.68 -0.93
N LYS A 199 -18.40 -25.83 -1.59
CA LYS A 199 -19.33 -26.88 -1.19
C LYS A 199 -18.97 -27.51 0.15
N LEU A 200 -17.68 -27.76 0.40
CA LEU A 200 -17.22 -28.27 1.71
C LEU A 200 -17.55 -27.29 2.84
N ARG A 201 -17.38 -25.99 2.62
CA ARG A 201 -17.79 -24.96 3.61
C ARG A 201 -19.30 -24.93 3.83
N GLU A 202 -20.12 -25.12 2.80
CA GLU A 202 -21.58 -25.25 2.95
C GLU A 202 -21.97 -26.46 3.82
N MET A 203 -21.15 -27.51 3.80
CA MET A 203 -21.31 -28.70 4.65
C MET A 203 -20.79 -28.50 6.08
N GLY A 204 -20.26 -27.32 6.41
CA GLY A 204 -19.71 -27.00 7.73
C GLY A 204 -18.21 -27.29 7.89
N HIS A 205 -17.54 -27.73 6.83
CA HIS A 205 -16.11 -28.09 6.88
C HIS A 205 -15.20 -26.87 6.76
N VAL A 206 -14.11 -26.88 7.53
CA VAL A 206 -13.05 -25.88 7.44
C VAL A 206 -11.85 -26.50 6.76
N ASN A 207 -11.54 -25.99 5.57
CA ASN A 207 -10.42 -26.43 4.74
C ASN A 207 -9.57 -25.22 4.35
N VAL A 208 -8.25 -25.38 4.40
CA VAL A 208 -7.28 -24.38 3.96
C VAL A 208 -6.51 -24.94 2.77
N PRO A 209 -6.98 -24.69 1.53
CA PRO A 209 -6.37 -25.23 0.33
C PRO A 209 -5.16 -24.41 -0.12
N TYR A 210 -4.09 -25.10 -0.51
CA TYR A 210 -2.88 -24.54 -1.09
C TYR A 210 -2.45 -25.37 -2.30
N ILE A 211 -2.96 -25.00 -3.48
CA ILE A 211 -2.69 -25.71 -4.74
C ILE A 211 -3.05 -27.21 -4.59
N ASP A 212 -2.05 -28.09 -4.49
CA ASP A 212 -2.13 -29.55 -4.37
C ASP A 212 -2.29 -30.02 -2.92
N ASP A 213 -1.81 -29.25 -1.94
CA ASP A 213 -1.91 -29.54 -0.51
C ASP A 213 -3.16 -28.89 0.11
N SER A 214 -3.92 -29.63 0.90
CA SER A 214 -5.06 -29.08 1.64
C SER A 214 -5.03 -29.49 3.10
N LEU A 215 -5.10 -28.50 4.00
CA LEU A 215 -5.25 -28.71 5.43
C LEU A 215 -6.73 -28.76 5.79
N LEU A 216 -7.14 -29.81 6.49
CA LEU A 216 -8.50 -30.04 6.96
C LEU A 216 -8.52 -29.88 8.48
N LEU A 217 -9.53 -29.19 8.99
CA LEU A 217 -9.68 -28.91 10.42
C LEU A 217 -11.01 -29.49 10.93
N GLY A 218 -11.01 -29.94 12.20
CA GLY A 218 -12.22 -30.28 12.95
C GLY A 218 -12.02 -30.05 14.44
N ASP A 219 -13.03 -29.51 15.13
CA ASP A 219 -12.93 -29.20 16.56
C ASP A 219 -12.88 -30.51 17.39
N THR A 220 -13.40 -31.62 16.86
CA THR A 220 -13.24 -32.97 17.40
C THR A 220 -12.61 -33.94 16.40
N TYR A 221 -12.10 -35.09 16.90
CA TYR A 221 -11.58 -36.16 16.05
C TYR A 221 -12.62 -36.61 15.01
N HIS A 222 -13.88 -36.77 15.43
CA HIS A 222 -14.96 -37.24 14.57
C HIS A 222 -15.33 -36.21 13.50
N GLU A 223 -15.41 -34.92 13.85
CA GLU A 223 -15.61 -33.85 12.87
C GLU A 223 -14.49 -33.78 11.84
N CYS A 224 -13.24 -33.90 12.27
CA CYS A 224 -12.10 -33.91 11.37
C CYS A 224 -12.15 -35.14 10.44
N LEU A 225 -12.51 -36.32 10.96
CA LEU A 225 -12.67 -37.52 10.15
C LEU A 225 -13.79 -37.36 9.12
N LYS A 226 -14.92 -36.76 9.52
CA LYS A 226 -16.03 -36.48 8.60
C LYS A 226 -15.63 -35.49 7.50
N ASN A 227 -14.87 -34.46 7.84
CA ASN A 227 -14.28 -33.53 6.87
C ASN A 227 -13.38 -34.28 5.85
N ILE A 228 -12.56 -35.22 6.31
CA ILE A 228 -11.73 -36.05 5.43
C ILE A 228 -12.60 -36.88 4.48
N GLU A 229 -13.60 -37.59 5.00
CA GLU A 229 -14.51 -38.42 4.20
C GLU A 229 -15.20 -37.61 3.10
N ASP A 230 -15.78 -36.47 3.46
CA ASP A 230 -16.53 -35.64 2.51
C ASP A 230 -15.60 -34.96 1.50
N THR A 231 -14.41 -34.52 1.93
CA THR A 231 -13.39 -33.92 1.04
C THR A 231 -12.84 -34.94 0.05
N VAL A 232 -12.48 -36.13 0.53
CA VAL A 232 -11.96 -37.24 -0.30
C VAL A 232 -13.01 -37.67 -1.32
N THR A 233 -14.24 -37.91 -0.87
CA THR A 233 -15.36 -38.32 -1.73
C THR A 233 -15.65 -37.30 -2.82
N LEU A 234 -15.67 -36.00 -2.46
CA LEU A 234 -15.93 -34.94 -3.42
C LEU A 234 -14.80 -34.79 -4.44
N LEU A 235 -13.54 -34.76 -4.00
CA LEU A 235 -12.39 -34.62 -4.91
C LEU A 235 -12.28 -35.81 -5.87
N ASP A 236 -12.43 -37.02 -5.35
CA ASP A 236 -12.39 -38.25 -6.14
C ASP A 236 -13.57 -38.30 -7.15
N GLY A 237 -14.78 -37.93 -6.72
CA GLY A 237 -15.95 -37.82 -7.59
C GLY A 237 -15.81 -36.76 -8.70
N LEU A 238 -14.90 -35.80 -8.57
CA LEU A 238 -14.62 -34.78 -9.59
C LEU A 238 -13.45 -35.16 -10.52
N GLY A 239 -12.87 -36.34 -10.33
CA GLY A 239 -11.75 -36.84 -11.14
C GLY A 239 -10.37 -36.37 -10.65
N PHE A 240 -10.24 -35.88 -9.43
CA PHE A 240 -8.92 -35.64 -8.84
C PHE A 240 -8.37 -36.93 -8.22
N THR A 241 -7.06 -37.15 -8.36
CA THR A 241 -6.38 -38.28 -7.75
C THR A 241 -5.71 -37.87 -6.45
N ILE A 242 -6.12 -38.49 -5.36
CA ILE A 242 -5.52 -38.27 -4.04
C ILE A 242 -4.21 -39.06 -3.96
N HIS A 243 -3.22 -38.53 -3.24
CA HIS A 243 -1.94 -39.19 -2.96
C HIS A 243 -1.96 -39.79 -1.54
N PRO A 244 -2.29 -41.09 -1.36
CA PRO A 244 -2.53 -41.62 -0.02
C PRO A 244 -1.29 -41.58 0.87
N GLU A 245 -0.10 -41.82 0.30
CA GLU A 245 1.17 -41.84 1.04
C GLU A 245 1.63 -40.46 1.54
N LYS A 246 1.12 -39.38 0.95
CA LYS A 246 1.45 -38.00 1.36
C LYS A 246 0.34 -37.32 2.14
N SER A 247 -0.86 -37.88 2.06
CA SER A 247 -2.02 -37.42 2.81
C SER A 247 -1.96 -37.97 4.23
N VAL A 248 -2.48 -37.20 5.19
CA VAL A 248 -2.63 -37.62 6.58
C VAL A 248 -4.11 -37.77 6.86
N PHE A 249 -4.61 -39.01 6.79
CA PHE A 249 -6.03 -39.31 6.96
C PHE A 249 -6.45 -39.62 8.39
N LEU A 250 -5.49 -39.88 9.28
CA LEU A 250 -5.77 -40.04 10.70
C LEU A 250 -5.72 -38.64 11.34
N PRO A 251 -6.85 -38.12 11.86
CA PRO A 251 -6.84 -36.83 12.53
C PRO A 251 -5.79 -36.78 13.64
N THR A 252 -4.97 -35.73 13.61
CA THR A 252 -3.84 -35.52 14.53
C THR A 252 -3.81 -34.08 15.00
N GLN A 253 -3.22 -33.82 16.17
CA GLN A 253 -2.99 -32.47 16.70
C GLN A 253 -1.58 -31.96 16.38
N GLU A 254 -0.76 -32.77 15.71
CA GLU A 254 0.53 -32.38 15.16
C GLU A 254 0.63 -32.82 13.70
N ILE A 255 0.83 -31.87 12.78
CA ILE A 255 0.86 -32.14 11.34
C ILE A 255 1.92 -31.32 10.61
N VAL A 256 2.50 -31.89 9.56
CA VAL A 256 3.36 -31.16 8.64
C VAL A 256 2.51 -30.53 7.53
N PHE A 257 2.51 -29.20 7.42
CA PHE A 257 1.82 -28.47 6.36
C PHE A 257 2.70 -27.34 5.81
N LEU A 258 2.84 -27.27 4.48
CA LEU A 258 3.73 -26.32 3.77
C LEU A 258 5.19 -26.32 4.28
N GLY A 259 5.60 -27.47 4.82
CA GLY A 259 6.91 -27.75 5.41
C GLY A 259 7.15 -27.08 6.77
N PHE A 260 6.08 -26.84 7.52
CA PHE A 260 6.11 -26.50 8.93
C PHE A 260 5.35 -27.55 9.74
N ILE A 261 5.83 -27.85 10.94
CA ILE A 261 5.12 -28.65 11.93
C ILE A 261 4.19 -27.69 12.67
N ILE A 262 2.89 -27.94 12.56
CA ILE A 262 1.83 -27.25 13.29
C ILE A 262 1.43 -28.15 14.45
N ASN A 263 1.47 -27.64 15.67
CA ASN A 263 1.03 -28.36 16.86
C ASN A 263 -0.06 -27.56 17.57
N THR A 264 -1.28 -28.10 17.63
CA THR A 264 -2.48 -27.45 18.20
C THR A 264 -2.63 -27.63 19.69
N LEU A 265 -1.88 -28.55 20.32
CA LEU A 265 -1.83 -28.71 21.77
C LEU A 265 -1.08 -27.55 22.42
N ASN A 266 0.12 -27.27 21.90
CA ASN A 266 0.99 -26.21 22.40
C ASN A 266 0.77 -24.87 21.67
N MET A 267 -0.06 -24.86 20.63
CA MET A 267 -0.23 -23.75 19.70
C MET A 267 1.11 -23.24 19.17
N THR A 268 1.92 -24.15 18.63
CA THR A 268 3.26 -23.83 18.11
C THR A 268 3.42 -24.15 16.63
N LEU A 269 4.31 -23.40 16.00
CA LEU A 269 4.75 -23.58 14.63
C LEU A 269 6.28 -23.76 14.61
N GLN A 270 6.74 -24.83 13.98
CA GLN A 270 8.17 -25.15 13.89
C GLN A 270 8.57 -25.56 12.47
N LEU A 271 9.85 -25.48 12.17
CA LEU A 271 10.40 -26.10 10.97
C LEU A 271 10.48 -27.62 11.13
N THR A 272 10.34 -28.35 10.03
CA THR A 272 10.66 -29.79 10.02
C THR A 272 12.14 -30.02 10.30
N SER A 273 12.48 -31.15 10.94
CA SER A 273 13.86 -31.53 11.25
C SER A 273 14.77 -31.54 10.02
N GLU A 274 14.23 -31.91 8.86
CA GLU A 274 14.95 -31.88 7.58
C GLU A 274 15.31 -30.44 7.15
N ARG A 275 14.36 -29.50 7.23
CA ARG A 275 14.61 -28.09 6.91
C ARG A 275 15.61 -27.47 7.88
N LYS A 276 15.51 -27.80 9.18
CA LYS A 276 16.46 -27.38 10.22
C LYS A 276 17.89 -27.85 9.87
N LYS A 277 18.09 -29.16 9.65
CA LYS A 277 19.39 -29.75 9.27
C LYS A 277 19.95 -29.15 7.98
N SER A 278 19.13 -29.03 6.93
CA SER A 278 19.57 -28.44 5.67
C SER A 278 20.03 -27.00 5.82
N LEU A 279 19.35 -26.19 6.65
CA LEU A 279 19.77 -24.80 6.87
C LEU A 279 21.07 -24.73 7.69
N ILE A 280 21.25 -25.60 8.69
CA ILE A 280 22.51 -25.73 9.46
C ILE A 280 23.67 -26.07 8.53
N GLU A 281 23.52 -27.08 7.68
CA GLU A 281 24.56 -27.50 6.74
C GLU A 281 24.97 -26.34 5.81
N GLN A 282 24.00 -25.58 5.33
CA GLN A 282 24.27 -24.45 4.43
C GLN A 282 24.96 -23.28 5.14
N CYS A 283 24.62 -23.02 6.40
CA CYS A 283 25.33 -22.03 7.21
C CYS A 283 26.78 -22.48 7.47
N LYS A 284 26.99 -23.76 7.81
CA LYS A 284 28.33 -24.35 7.98
C LYS A 284 29.16 -24.25 6.70
N LEU A 285 28.56 -24.56 5.55
CA LEU A 285 29.24 -24.42 4.26
C LEU A 285 29.72 -22.98 4.03
N LEU A 286 28.90 -21.96 4.30
CA LEU A 286 29.33 -20.56 4.18
C LEU A 286 30.49 -20.19 5.14
N LEU A 287 30.53 -20.77 6.33
CA LEU A 287 31.58 -20.50 7.32
C LEU A 287 32.92 -21.13 6.96
N TYR A 288 32.91 -22.36 6.41
CA TYR A 288 34.13 -23.14 6.14
C TYR A 288 34.64 -23.00 4.70
N GLN A 289 33.83 -22.47 3.78
CA GLN A 289 34.21 -22.34 2.38
C GLN A 289 35.22 -21.21 2.18
N LYS A 290 36.37 -21.52 1.56
CA LYS A 290 37.45 -20.56 1.28
C LYS A 290 37.04 -19.41 0.34
N LYS A 291 36.02 -19.63 -0.51
CA LYS A 291 35.54 -18.67 -1.50
C LYS A 291 34.02 -18.63 -1.46
N VAL A 292 33.43 -17.63 -0.84
CA VAL A 292 31.98 -17.44 -0.78
C VAL A 292 31.56 -16.44 -1.85
N THR A 293 30.57 -16.78 -2.67
CA THR A 293 29.99 -15.82 -3.62
C THR A 293 28.81 -15.06 -3.00
N ILE A 294 28.49 -13.88 -3.53
CA ILE A 294 27.28 -13.14 -3.13
C ILE A 294 26.01 -13.98 -3.40
N ARG A 295 26.01 -14.78 -4.47
CA ARG A 295 24.94 -15.74 -4.80
C ARG A 295 24.77 -16.81 -3.73
N ASP A 296 25.86 -17.36 -3.20
CA ASP A 296 25.81 -18.34 -2.11
C ASP A 296 25.18 -17.76 -0.86
N LEU A 297 25.62 -16.57 -0.45
CA LEU A 297 25.03 -15.84 0.67
C LEU A 297 23.54 -15.55 0.44
N ALA A 298 23.17 -15.05 -0.75
CA ALA A 298 21.78 -14.76 -1.12
C ALA A 298 20.89 -16.01 -1.05
N ARG A 299 21.41 -17.17 -1.47
CA ARG A 299 20.71 -18.46 -1.42
C ARG A 299 20.43 -18.89 0.02
N VAL A 300 21.39 -18.74 0.93
CA VAL A 300 21.19 -19.09 2.35
C VAL A 300 20.25 -18.13 3.04
N ILE A 301 20.39 -16.81 2.80
CA ILE A 301 19.43 -15.80 3.28
C ILE A 301 18.01 -16.13 2.80
N GLY A 302 17.84 -16.52 1.53
CA GLY A 302 16.54 -16.93 1.01
C GLY A 302 15.93 -18.11 1.76
N LYS A 303 16.76 -19.08 2.18
CA LYS A 303 16.32 -20.20 3.05
C LYS A 303 15.96 -19.74 4.46
N MET A 304 16.71 -18.78 5.04
CA MET A 304 16.40 -18.17 6.34
C MET A 304 15.06 -17.42 6.32
N VAL A 305 14.83 -16.60 5.28
CA VAL A 305 13.56 -15.87 5.09
C VAL A 305 12.40 -16.84 4.93
N ALA A 306 12.55 -17.90 4.13
CA ALA A 306 11.54 -18.94 3.98
C ALA A 306 11.26 -19.70 5.29
N SER A 307 12.19 -19.66 6.24
CA SER A 307 12.10 -20.32 7.55
C SER A 307 11.50 -19.44 8.65
N GLU A 308 11.34 -18.13 8.40
CA GLU A 308 10.84 -17.13 9.35
C GLU A 308 9.55 -17.53 10.08
N PRO A 309 8.53 -18.13 9.42
CA PRO A 309 7.29 -18.46 10.12
C PRO A 309 7.50 -19.43 11.29
N GLY A 310 8.50 -20.32 11.21
CA GLY A 310 8.78 -21.32 12.24
C GLY A 310 9.92 -20.97 13.18
N VAL A 311 10.53 -19.78 13.06
CA VAL A 311 11.73 -19.39 13.82
C VAL A 311 11.49 -18.06 14.53
N LYS A 312 11.41 -18.10 15.86
CA LYS A 312 11.24 -16.91 16.71
C LYS A 312 12.43 -15.96 16.48
N TYR A 313 12.14 -14.68 16.24
CA TYR A 313 13.13 -13.61 15.99
C TYR A 313 13.99 -13.74 14.73
N ALA A 314 13.70 -14.66 13.80
CA ALA A 314 14.48 -14.84 12.57
C ALA A 314 14.87 -13.53 11.84
N PRO A 315 13.97 -12.54 11.65
CA PRO A 315 14.32 -11.32 10.92
C PRO A 315 15.36 -10.45 11.61
N LEU A 316 15.53 -10.57 12.94
CA LEU A 316 16.57 -9.86 13.68
C LEU A 316 17.98 -10.27 13.22
N TYR A 317 18.14 -11.52 12.79
CA TYR A 317 19.43 -12.11 12.47
C TYR A 317 19.71 -12.17 10.97
N PHE A 318 18.70 -12.43 10.12
CA PHE A 318 18.95 -12.47 8.67
C PHE A 318 19.01 -11.08 8.01
N LYS A 319 18.40 -10.03 8.59
CA LYS A 319 18.41 -8.69 7.99
C LYS A 319 19.79 -8.04 7.94
N ASP A 320 20.61 -8.28 8.95
CA ASP A 320 22.01 -7.84 8.93
C ASP A 320 22.79 -8.52 7.80
N LEU A 321 22.55 -9.82 7.58
CA LEU A 321 23.12 -10.56 6.45
C LEU A 321 22.60 -10.01 5.11
N GLU A 322 21.33 -9.60 5.03
CA GLU A 322 20.79 -8.90 3.86
C GLU A 322 21.48 -7.56 3.60
N HIS A 323 21.71 -6.75 4.64
CA HIS A 323 22.44 -5.49 4.52
C HIS A 323 23.89 -5.70 4.08
N PHE A 324 24.57 -6.69 4.66
CA PHE A 324 25.91 -7.07 4.26
C PHE A 324 25.94 -7.51 2.79
N LYS A 325 25.05 -8.41 2.38
CA LYS A 325 24.88 -8.85 0.99
C LYS A 325 24.63 -7.66 0.05
N ASP A 326 23.72 -6.76 0.40
CA ASP A 326 23.37 -5.60 -0.43
C ASP A 326 24.55 -4.62 -0.57
N LYS A 327 25.30 -4.39 0.52
CA LYS A 327 26.52 -3.57 0.52
C LYS A 327 27.58 -4.19 -0.40
N SER A 328 27.82 -5.50 -0.25
CA SER A 328 28.77 -6.24 -1.07
C SER A 328 28.37 -6.26 -2.55
N LEU A 329 27.07 -6.42 -2.85
CA LEU A 329 26.58 -6.41 -4.23
C LEU A 329 26.74 -5.03 -4.89
N LYS A 330 26.49 -3.95 -4.16
CA LYS A 330 26.74 -2.58 -4.64
C LYS A 330 28.23 -2.33 -4.89
N GLY A 331 29.09 -2.76 -3.98
CA GLY A 331 30.55 -2.66 -4.13
C GLY A 331 31.08 -3.42 -5.35
N ASN A 332 30.40 -4.51 -5.74
CA ASN A 332 30.74 -5.35 -6.89
C ASN A 332 29.86 -5.07 -8.14
N GLN A 333 29.30 -3.87 -8.27
CA GLN A 333 28.54 -3.42 -9.46
C GLN A 333 27.38 -4.36 -9.86
N GLY A 334 26.76 -5.04 -8.91
CA GLY A 334 25.65 -5.97 -9.18
C GLY A 334 26.06 -7.39 -9.59
N ASN A 335 27.36 -7.72 -9.56
CA ASN A 335 27.85 -9.06 -9.86
C ASN A 335 27.58 -10.04 -8.70
N PHE A 336 26.62 -10.95 -8.88
CA PHE A 336 26.29 -11.99 -7.88
C PHE A 336 27.37 -13.07 -7.74
N ASP A 337 28.22 -13.24 -8.74
CA ASP A 337 29.26 -14.28 -8.75
C ASP A 337 30.61 -13.75 -8.22
N ALA A 338 30.64 -12.49 -7.76
CA ALA A 338 31.78 -11.92 -7.07
C ALA A 338 32.05 -12.66 -5.74
N ILE A 339 33.34 -12.88 -5.46
CA ILE A 339 33.81 -13.51 -4.22
C ILE A 339 33.86 -12.45 -3.12
N ILE A 340 33.35 -12.80 -1.94
CA ILE A 340 33.32 -11.95 -0.76
C ILE A 340 33.93 -12.68 0.43
N GLU A 341 34.50 -11.91 1.35
CA GLU A 341 34.88 -12.40 2.67
C GLU A 341 33.80 -12.00 3.67
N LEU A 342 33.31 -12.96 4.46
CA LEU A 342 32.34 -12.69 5.51
C LEU A 342 32.99 -11.94 6.66
N ASP A 343 32.40 -10.80 7.05
CA ASP A 343 32.84 -10.07 8.23
C ASP A 343 32.52 -10.83 9.53
N ILE A 344 33.17 -10.42 10.62
CA ILE A 344 33.04 -11.07 11.94
C ILE A 344 31.57 -11.17 12.35
N ARG A 345 30.82 -10.08 12.17
CA ARG A 345 29.39 -10.02 12.49
C ARG A 345 28.56 -11.00 11.66
N SER A 346 28.81 -11.13 10.36
CA SER A 346 28.11 -12.10 9.52
C SER A 346 28.39 -13.53 9.97
N LYS A 347 29.62 -13.84 10.41
CA LYS A 347 29.97 -15.15 10.98
C LYS A 347 29.23 -15.42 12.28
N GLU A 348 29.18 -14.45 13.20
CA GLU A 348 28.41 -14.55 14.46
C GLU A 348 26.92 -14.81 14.20
N LEU A 349 26.33 -14.13 13.21
CA LEU A 349 24.93 -14.33 12.83
C LEU A 349 24.67 -15.74 12.26
N LEU A 350 25.60 -16.27 11.45
CA LEU A 350 25.52 -17.64 10.96
C LEU A 350 25.63 -18.66 12.10
N HIS A 351 26.51 -18.43 13.08
CA HIS A 351 26.59 -19.25 14.29
C HIS A 351 25.30 -19.22 15.09
N TRP A 352 24.70 -18.05 15.30
CA TRP A 352 23.41 -17.94 15.97
C TRP A 352 22.36 -18.85 15.30
N TRP A 353 22.28 -18.86 13.97
CA TRP A 353 21.37 -19.76 13.25
C TRP A 353 21.69 -21.24 13.47
N ILE A 354 22.97 -21.62 13.50
CA ILE A 354 23.39 -23.01 13.74
C ILE A 354 22.97 -23.46 15.15
N ASP A 355 23.17 -22.62 16.16
CA ASP A 355 22.99 -22.96 17.56
C ASP A 355 21.51 -22.93 17.98
N ASN A 356 20.71 -22.03 17.40
CA ASN A 356 19.34 -21.76 17.86
C ASN A 356 18.24 -22.42 17.01
N ILE A 357 18.52 -22.80 15.76
CA ILE A 357 17.45 -23.29 14.87
C ILE A 357 16.83 -24.63 15.32
N MET A 358 17.61 -25.48 15.99
CA MET A 358 17.13 -26.79 16.44
C MET A 358 16.05 -26.66 17.51
N SER A 359 16.28 -25.79 18.50
CA SER A 359 15.35 -25.47 19.59
C SER A 359 14.30 -24.41 19.21
N SER A 360 14.45 -23.75 18.06
CA SER A 360 13.53 -22.69 17.66
C SER A 360 12.11 -23.18 17.43
N CYS A 361 11.18 -22.42 18.00
CA CYS A 361 9.74 -22.63 17.96
C CYS A 361 9.03 -21.29 18.07
N LYS A 362 7.99 -21.06 17.27
CA LYS A 362 7.18 -19.83 17.30
C LYS A 362 5.79 -20.16 17.81
N SER A 363 5.30 -19.42 18.81
CA SER A 363 3.91 -19.54 19.24
C SER A 363 2.98 -18.96 18.17
N MET A 364 1.89 -19.69 17.88
CA MET A 364 0.80 -19.27 17.01
C MET A 364 -0.17 -18.33 17.72
N THR A 365 -0.18 -18.34 19.06
CA THR A 365 -1.02 -17.45 19.87
C THR A 365 -0.18 -16.32 20.43
N ILE A 366 -0.60 -15.09 20.20
CA ILE A 366 -0.04 -13.94 20.93
C ILE A 366 -0.91 -13.79 22.17
N SER A 367 -0.32 -13.90 23.36
CA SER A 367 -1.02 -13.63 24.61
C SER A 367 -1.60 -12.21 24.62
N GLN A 368 -2.58 -11.93 25.48
CA GLN A 368 -2.98 -10.55 25.71
C GLN A 368 -1.83 -9.81 26.41
N PRO A 369 -1.58 -8.54 26.06
CA PRO A 369 -0.48 -7.80 26.67
C PRO A 369 -0.76 -7.58 28.15
N SER A 370 0.15 -8.03 29.00
CA SER A 370 0.11 -7.81 30.44
C SER A 370 0.42 -6.36 30.80
N VAL A 371 1.24 -5.69 29.98
CA VAL A 371 1.74 -4.34 30.25
C VAL A 371 1.56 -3.44 29.03
N ILE A 372 1.07 -2.21 29.23
CA ILE A 372 0.83 -1.24 28.15
C ILE A 372 1.67 0.01 28.33
N PHE A 373 2.54 0.28 27.36
CA PHE A 373 3.40 1.45 27.29
C PHE A 373 2.97 2.41 26.17
N TYR A 374 3.28 3.68 26.35
CA TYR A 374 3.16 4.75 25.37
C TYR A 374 4.50 5.48 25.32
N SER A 375 5.00 5.76 24.14
CA SER A 375 6.20 6.59 23.96
C SER A 375 5.94 7.70 22.96
N ASP A 376 6.67 8.79 23.11
CA ASP A 376 6.63 9.95 22.22
C ASP A 376 7.99 10.64 22.18
N ALA A 377 8.35 11.20 21.03
CA ALA A 377 9.52 12.05 20.88
C ALA A 377 9.15 13.45 20.40
N SER A 378 9.80 14.45 20.99
CA SER A 378 9.79 15.82 20.49
C SER A 378 11.19 16.22 20.00
N LYS A 379 11.37 17.49 19.61
CA LYS A 379 12.70 18.04 19.32
C LYS A 379 13.51 18.39 20.56
N THR A 380 12.91 18.41 21.75
CA THR A 380 13.58 18.73 23.01
C THR A 380 13.88 17.49 23.85
N GLY A 381 13.07 16.45 23.77
CA GLY A 381 13.24 15.25 24.57
C GLY A 381 12.27 14.12 24.23
N TRP A 382 12.21 13.11 25.09
CA TRP A 382 11.31 11.96 25.00
C TRP A 382 10.42 11.84 26.24
N GLY A 383 9.27 11.20 26.05
CA GLY A 383 8.35 10.88 27.12
C GLY A 383 7.88 9.43 27.03
N GLY A 384 7.89 8.74 28.16
CA GLY A 384 7.41 7.39 28.34
C GLY A 384 6.29 7.33 29.37
N PHE A 385 5.25 6.56 29.09
CA PHE A 385 4.16 6.31 30.03
C PHE A 385 3.78 4.83 30.09
N ASN A 386 3.89 4.26 31.27
CA ASN A 386 3.47 2.91 31.61
C ASN A 386 2.05 2.99 32.20
N LYS A 387 1.06 2.69 31.37
CA LYS A 387 -0.36 2.77 31.75
C LYS A 387 -0.77 1.71 32.76
N THR A 388 -0.12 0.54 32.77
CA THR A 388 -0.48 -0.54 33.69
C THR A 388 -0.16 -0.17 35.13
N TYR A 389 1.03 0.39 35.36
CA TYR A 389 1.51 0.75 36.71
C TYR A 389 1.41 2.25 37.01
N GLN A 390 0.86 3.04 36.08
CA GLN A 390 0.75 4.51 36.17
C GLN A 390 2.11 5.20 36.42
N LEU A 391 3.18 4.64 35.86
CA LEU A 391 4.53 5.21 35.95
C LEU A 391 4.84 6.04 34.71
N THR A 392 5.56 7.14 34.89
CA THR A 392 5.99 8.03 33.81
C THR A 392 7.48 8.28 33.92
N ASP A 393 8.15 8.40 32.79
CA ASP A 393 9.52 8.87 32.73
C ASP A 393 9.71 9.78 31.53
N ASN A 394 10.70 10.66 31.59
CA ASN A 394 11.02 11.60 30.53
C ASN A 394 12.48 12.03 30.62
N GLY A 395 13.05 12.44 29.49
CA GLY A 395 14.42 12.95 29.46
C GLY A 395 14.67 13.81 28.22
N PHE A 396 15.81 14.50 28.20
CA PHE A 396 16.18 15.37 27.09
C PHE A 396 16.97 14.62 26.03
N TRP A 397 17.15 15.27 24.89
CA TRP A 397 18.09 14.82 23.87
C TRP A 397 19.44 15.50 24.07
N THR A 398 20.54 14.76 23.90
CA THR A 398 21.87 15.37 23.86
C THR A 398 22.01 16.26 22.62
N HIS A 399 23.02 17.14 22.61
CA HIS A 399 23.28 18.06 21.50
C HIS A 399 23.39 17.31 20.15
N ASP A 400 24.04 16.14 20.14
CA ASP A 400 24.18 15.30 18.95
C ASP A 400 22.84 14.65 18.55
N GLU A 401 22.03 14.23 19.51
CA GLU A 401 20.74 13.59 19.27
C GLU A 401 19.70 14.55 18.70
N ILE A 402 19.70 15.82 19.11
CA ILE A 402 18.75 16.83 18.59
C ILE A 402 18.86 16.97 17.06
N LEU A 403 20.08 16.78 16.53
CA LEU A 403 20.38 16.84 15.09
C LEU A 403 19.85 15.63 14.32
N GLU A 404 19.55 14.52 15.01
CA GLU A 404 19.01 13.33 14.38
C GLU A 404 17.58 13.55 13.84
N HIS A 405 17.25 12.72 12.86
CA HIS A 405 15.92 12.77 12.23
C HIS A 405 14.84 12.34 13.23
N ILE A 406 13.64 12.95 13.16
CA ILE A 406 12.55 12.66 14.10
C ILE A 406 12.22 11.15 14.22
N ASN A 407 12.21 10.42 13.10
CA ASN A 407 12.02 8.95 13.12
C ASN A 407 13.05 8.19 13.96
N PHE A 408 14.29 8.68 14.07
CA PHE A 408 15.31 8.11 14.94
C PHE A 408 14.98 8.40 16.40
N LEU A 409 14.64 9.65 16.70
CA LEU A 409 14.23 10.08 18.04
C LEU A 409 12.99 9.33 18.55
N GLU A 410 12.02 9.06 17.68
CA GLU A 410 10.81 8.28 18.00
C GLU A 410 11.11 6.83 18.36
N LEU A 411 11.99 6.18 17.60
CA LEU A 411 12.49 4.83 17.94
C LEU A 411 13.32 4.86 19.23
N LYS A 412 14.07 5.94 19.46
CA LYS A 412 14.90 6.07 20.65
C LYS A 412 14.04 6.30 21.89
N ALA A 413 12.98 7.09 21.78
CA ALA A 413 11.98 7.27 22.83
C ALA A 413 11.32 5.94 23.19
N ALA A 414 11.00 5.10 22.20
CA ALA A 414 10.51 3.75 22.44
C ALA A 414 11.51 2.88 23.24
N LEU A 415 12.80 2.91 22.86
CA LEU A 415 13.85 2.19 23.58
C LEU A 415 14.00 2.68 25.02
N LEU A 416 14.10 3.99 25.21
CA LEU A 416 14.26 4.60 26.53
C LEU A 416 13.05 4.36 27.42
N THR A 417 11.83 4.40 26.87
CA THR A 417 10.60 4.03 27.59
C THR A 417 10.65 2.58 28.07
N LEU A 418 11.12 1.65 27.23
CA LEU A 418 11.27 0.25 27.61
C LEU A 418 12.32 0.07 28.70
N GLN A 419 13.48 0.70 28.55
CA GLN A 419 14.59 0.60 29.49
C GLN A 419 14.28 1.24 30.85
N SER A 420 13.67 2.42 30.87
CA SER A 420 13.34 3.13 32.11
C SER A 420 12.16 2.50 32.85
N LEU A 421 11.02 2.36 32.18
CA LEU A 421 9.76 1.95 32.82
C LEU A 421 9.58 0.43 32.84
N GLY A 422 10.42 -0.31 32.12
CA GLY A 422 10.39 -1.75 32.02
C GLY A 422 11.62 -2.47 32.58
N HIS A 423 12.56 -1.78 33.25
CA HIS A 423 13.81 -2.41 33.73
C HIS A 423 13.60 -3.65 34.61
N MET A 424 12.55 -3.68 35.43
CA MET A 424 12.21 -4.82 36.31
C MET A 424 11.34 -5.90 35.62
N LEU A 425 10.84 -5.64 34.42
CA LEU A 425 9.95 -6.56 33.72
C LEU A 425 10.76 -7.71 33.10
N HIS A 426 10.25 -8.93 33.25
CA HIS A 426 10.76 -10.17 32.66
C HIS A 426 9.57 -11.09 32.34
N ASP A 427 9.77 -12.02 31.41
CA ASP A 427 8.79 -13.08 31.09
C ASP A 427 7.36 -12.57 30.80
N THR A 428 7.26 -11.43 30.11
CA THR A 428 5.98 -10.72 29.94
C THR A 428 5.74 -10.28 28.50
N HIS A 429 4.49 -9.90 28.21
CA HIS A 429 4.10 -9.32 26.93
C HIS A 429 3.79 -7.83 27.09
N ILE A 430 4.59 -7.00 26.42
CA ILE A 430 4.42 -5.55 26.39
C ILE A 430 3.71 -5.13 25.10
N ARG A 431 2.69 -4.26 25.23
CA ARG A 431 2.11 -3.49 24.13
C ARG A 431 2.63 -2.06 24.19
N LEU A 432 3.44 -1.68 23.21
CA LEU A 432 3.91 -0.32 23.02
C LEU A 432 3.05 0.42 22.01
N TYR A 433 2.51 1.58 22.40
CA TYR A 433 1.85 2.51 21.52
C TYR A 433 2.82 3.62 21.10
N VAL A 434 2.92 3.83 19.79
CA VAL A 434 3.71 4.90 19.17
C VAL A 434 2.84 5.64 18.16
N ASP A 435 3.05 6.93 17.97
CA ASP A 435 2.31 7.71 16.97
C ASP A 435 3.04 7.85 15.62
N ASN A 436 4.34 7.55 15.62
CA ASN A 436 5.14 7.51 14.42
C ASN A 436 5.00 6.18 13.67
N THR A 437 4.48 6.25 12.43
CA THR A 437 4.30 5.06 11.59
C THR A 437 5.62 4.40 11.15
N VAL A 438 6.72 5.15 11.09
CA VAL A 438 8.05 4.60 10.77
C VAL A 438 8.57 3.80 11.95
N ALA A 439 8.52 4.34 13.17
CA ALA A 439 8.90 3.63 14.38
C ALA A 439 8.08 2.33 14.55
N LEU A 440 6.76 2.41 14.36
CA LEU A 440 5.89 1.23 14.34
C LEU A 440 6.38 0.18 13.33
N SER A 441 6.61 0.60 12.08
CA SER A 441 7.01 -0.31 11.01
C SER A 441 8.36 -0.95 11.28
N TYR A 442 9.31 -0.22 11.87
CA TYR A 442 10.63 -0.75 12.19
C TYR A 442 10.54 -1.79 13.31
N ILE A 443 9.89 -1.46 14.43
CA ILE A 443 9.71 -2.40 15.56
C ILE A 443 8.96 -3.66 15.11
N HIS A 444 7.81 -3.49 14.44
CA HIS A 444 6.96 -4.59 13.97
C HIS A 444 7.71 -5.56 13.05
N ASN A 445 8.56 -5.03 12.18
CA ASN A 445 9.27 -5.84 11.20
C ASN A 445 10.67 -6.27 11.68
N PHE A 446 11.08 -6.00 12.93
CA PHE A 446 12.44 -6.26 13.43
C PHE A 446 13.53 -5.55 12.61
N GLY A 447 13.28 -4.31 12.21
CA GLY A 447 14.27 -3.45 11.51
C GLY A 447 13.89 -3.08 10.08
N GLY A 448 14.79 -2.43 9.35
CA GLY A 448 14.50 -1.84 8.04
C GLY A 448 15.74 -1.41 7.26
N ARG A 449 15.56 -0.65 6.17
CA ARG A 449 16.64 -0.35 5.22
C ARG A 449 17.65 0.70 5.68
N ILE A 450 17.27 1.56 6.62
CA ILE A 450 18.12 2.66 7.08
C ILE A 450 18.99 2.13 8.22
N PRO A 451 20.34 2.11 8.10
CA PRO A 451 21.23 1.48 9.08
C PRO A 451 21.07 2.01 10.51
N SER A 452 20.95 3.33 10.70
CA SER A 452 20.79 3.94 12.03
C SER A 452 19.51 3.47 12.74
N LEU A 453 18.37 3.52 12.04
CA LEU A 453 17.08 3.05 12.56
C LEU A 453 17.07 1.53 12.76
N HIS A 454 17.73 0.78 11.88
CA HIS A 454 17.85 -0.68 11.98
C HIS A 454 18.64 -1.08 13.23
N ASN A 455 19.81 -0.47 13.46
CA ASN A 455 20.62 -0.72 14.65
C ASN A 455 19.85 -0.40 15.94
N LEU A 456 19.14 0.73 15.99
CA LEU A 456 18.32 1.08 17.15
C LEU A 456 17.17 0.11 17.38
N THR A 457 16.55 -0.39 16.31
CA THR A 457 15.52 -1.44 16.40
C THR A 457 16.09 -2.75 16.92
N LYS A 458 17.33 -3.09 16.54
CA LYS A 458 18.02 -4.25 17.09
C LYS A 458 18.24 -4.10 18.60
N GLU A 459 18.65 -2.93 19.07
CA GLU A 459 18.82 -2.66 20.50
C GLU A 459 17.52 -2.87 21.28
N ILE A 460 16.39 -2.38 20.76
CA ILE A 460 15.05 -2.62 21.33
C ILE A 460 14.77 -4.12 21.47
N TRP A 461 14.98 -4.89 20.39
CA TRP A 461 14.69 -6.31 20.40
C TRP A 461 15.67 -7.13 21.23
N HIS A 462 16.97 -6.82 21.22
CA HIS A 462 17.94 -7.48 22.11
C HIS A 462 17.57 -7.26 23.57
N TRP A 463 17.25 -6.03 23.97
CA TRP A 463 16.79 -5.74 25.33
C TRP A 463 15.56 -6.56 25.72
N CYS A 464 14.61 -6.76 24.79
CA CYS A 464 13.43 -7.60 25.02
C CYS A 464 13.79 -9.10 25.09
N VAL A 465 14.65 -9.59 24.18
CA VAL A 465 15.07 -11.00 24.11
C VAL A 465 15.78 -11.42 25.39
N ASP A 466 16.70 -10.58 25.89
CA ASP A 466 17.49 -10.85 27.11
C ASP A 466 16.61 -10.99 28.37
N ARG A 467 15.41 -10.43 28.34
CA ARG A 467 14.42 -10.47 29.45
C ARG A 467 13.25 -11.41 29.19
N ASN A 468 13.31 -12.19 28.10
CA ASN A 468 12.19 -12.99 27.60
C ASN A 468 10.87 -12.20 27.46
N ILE A 469 10.96 -10.93 27.05
CA ILE A 469 9.82 -10.07 26.78
C ILE A 469 9.40 -10.23 25.32
N TRP A 470 8.10 -10.44 25.10
CA TRP A 470 7.51 -10.26 23.78
C TRP A 470 7.03 -8.82 23.63
N LEU A 471 7.46 -8.13 22.57
CA LEU A 471 7.06 -6.77 22.27
C LEU A 471 6.07 -6.74 21.12
N SER A 472 4.89 -6.16 21.35
CA SER A 472 3.93 -5.82 20.30
C SER A 472 3.80 -4.31 20.18
N VAL A 473 3.74 -3.81 18.95
CA VAL A 473 3.62 -2.36 18.69
C VAL A 473 2.30 -2.03 18.01
N ALA A 474 1.68 -0.92 18.38
CA ALA A 474 0.45 -0.43 17.76
C ALA A 474 0.50 1.08 17.55
N HIS A 475 -0.16 1.55 16.49
CA HIS A 475 -0.23 2.98 16.21
C HIS A 475 -1.30 3.63 17.08
N ILE A 476 -0.95 4.72 17.76
CA ILE A 476 -1.90 5.65 18.37
C ILE A 476 -1.84 6.99 17.61
N PRO A 477 -2.97 7.62 17.23
CA PRO A 477 -2.89 8.98 16.69
C PRO A 477 -2.24 9.92 17.70
N GLY A 478 -1.26 10.75 17.31
CA GLY A 478 -0.51 11.60 18.27
C GLY A 478 -1.36 12.47 19.19
N LYS A 479 -2.51 12.97 18.68
CA LYS A 479 -3.52 13.69 19.50
C LYS A 479 -4.11 12.88 20.67
N ASP A 480 -4.05 11.56 20.59
CA ASP A 480 -4.54 10.63 21.59
C ASP A 480 -3.36 10.14 22.47
N ASN A 481 -2.10 10.46 22.12
CA ASN A 481 -0.86 10.14 22.86
C ASN A 481 -0.50 11.21 23.92
N VAL A 482 -1.50 11.84 24.53
CA VAL A 482 -1.38 13.08 25.32
C VAL A 482 -0.33 13.00 26.43
N THR A 483 -0.27 11.90 27.17
CA THR A 483 0.63 11.78 28.32
C THR A 483 2.10 11.75 27.91
N ALA A 484 2.47 10.86 26.98
CA ALA A 484 3.84 10.75 26.49
C ALA A 484 4.26 12.02 25.73
N ASP A 485 3.36 12.61 24.95
CA ASP A 485 3.53 13.86 24.21
C ASP A 485 3.75 15.09 25.12
N LYS A 486 3.06 15.14 26.27
CA LYS A 486 3.31 16.18 27.28
C LYS A 486 4.68 15.99 27.94
N LEU A 487 5.04 14.75 28.25
CA LEU A 487 6.32 14.41 28.88
C LEU A 487 7.51 14.71 27.96
N SER A 488 7.38 14.45 26.66
CA SER A 488 8.43 14.72 25.66
C SER A 488 8.74 16.21 25.49
N ARG A 489 7.83 17.10 25.93
CA ARG A 489 7.97 18.57 25.86
C ARG A 489 8.14 19.25 27.21
N LYS A 490 8.22 18.50 28.30
CA LYS A 490 8.35 19.07 29.64
C LYS A 490 9.80 19.56 29.84
N LEU A 491 9.98 20.88 29.84
CA LEU A 491 11.22 21.54 30.24
C LEU A 491 11.19 21.72 31.77
N ASN A 492 12.09 21.06 32.49
CA ASN A 492 12.39 21.39 33.87
C ASN A 492 13.64 22.30 33.87
N GLU A 493 13.48 23.57 33.48
CA GLU A 493 14.60 24.52 33.44
C GLU A 493 15.25 24.73 34.82
N ASP A 494 14.50 24.49 35.91
CA ASP A 494 14.95 24.73 37.27
C ASP A 494 15.86 23.64 37.87
N MET A 495 16.02 22.48 37.21
CA MET A 495 16.80 21.34 37.78
C MET A 495 18.13 21.05 37.06
N GLU A 496 18.43 21.74 35.95
CA GLU A 496 19.56 21.40 35.08
C GLU A 496 20.69 22.45 35.11
N TRP A 497 20.83 23.17 36.22
CA TRP A 497 21.91 24.13 36.42
C TRP A 497 23.22 23.38 36.68
N MET A 498 24.29 23.77 35.99
CA MET A 498 25.66 23.38 36.35
C MET A 498 26.55 24.61 36.45
N LEU A 499 27.60 24.49 37.25
CA LEU A 499 28.71 25.44 37.17
C LEU A 499 29.32 25.35 35.78
N LYS A 500 29.78 26.50 35.26
CA LYS A 500 30.57 26.51 34.03
C LYS A 500 31.82 25.62 34.23
N PRO A 501 32.24 24.83 33.24
CA PRO A 501 33.38 23.93 33.37
C PRO A 501 34.64 24.63 33.89
N GLU A 502 34.88 25.86 33.45
CA GLU A 502 36.04 26.66 33.87
C GLU A 502 35.96 27.04 35.36
N VAL A 503 34.75 27.29 35.88
CA VAL A 503 34.52 27.58 37.30
C VAL A 503 34.63 26.31 38.12
N PHE A 504 34.16 25.18 37.60
CA PHE A 504 34.27 23.89 38.26
C PHE A 504 35.72 23.40 38.36
N GLU A 505 36.55 23.67 37.34
CA GLU A 505 37.99 23.44 37.40
C GLU A 505 38.67 24.28 38.49
N ILE A 506 38.27 25.55 38.64
CA ILE A 506 38.76 26.41 39.74
C ILE A 506 38.35 25.85 41.10
N VAL A 507 37.12 25.33 41.22
CA VAL A 507 36.64 24.69 42.46
C VAL A 507 37.49 23.45 42.80
N GLU A 508 37.83 22.61 41.81
CA GLU A 508 38.71 21.45 42.04
C GLU A 508 40.15 21.84 42.41
N GLN A 509 40.65 22.97 41.91
CA GLN A 509 41.97 23.50 42.29
C GLN A 509 42.00 23.97 43.74
N VAL A 510 40.88 24.49 44.26
CA VAL A 510 40.79 25.02 45.63
C VAL A 510 40.43 23.93 46.64
N PHE A 511 39.50 23.03 46.31
CA PHE A 511 38.93 22.07 47.25
C PHE A 511 39.39 20.62 47.02
N GLY A 512 40.25 20.38 46.03
CA GLY A 512 40.74 19.06 45.68
C GLY A 512 39.88 18.34 44.64
N LYS A 513 40.39 17.21 44.13
CA LYS A 513 39.79 16.49 43.00
C LYS A 513 38.45 15.85 43.40
N ILE A 514 37.38 16.26 42.72
CA ILE A 514 36.04 15.72 42.93
C ILE A 514 35.90 14.44 42.11
N THR A 515 35.45 13.35 42.73
CA THR A 515 35.36 12.03 42.07
C THR A 515 33.95 11.60 41.70
N VAL A 516 32.93 12.22 42.30
CA VAL A 516 31.51 11.94 42.07
C VAL A 516 30.72 13.25 42.08
N ASP A 517 29.80 13.40 41.13
CA ASP A 517 28.90 14.55 41.03
C ASP A 517 27.53 14.22 41.67
N LEU A 518 27.21 14.82 42.81
CA LEU A 518 25.97 14.52 43.54
C LEU A 518 24.84 15.44 43.08
N PHE A 519 23.65 14.86 42.91
CA PHE A 519 22.44 15.53 42.39
C PHE A 519 22.57 16.05 40.95
N ALA A 520 23.52 15.52 40.19
CA ALA A 520 23.66 15.79 38.75
C ALA A 520 22.82 14.83 37.91
N SER A 521 22.41 15.27 36.73
CA SER A 521 21.87 14.46 35.64
C SER A 521 22.99 14.14 34.63
N GLY A 522 22.74 13.26 33.66
CA GLY A 522 23.66 13.08 32.54
C GLY A 522 23.79 14.31 31.64
N PHE A 523 22.94 15.32 31.79
CA PHE A 523 23.04 16.60 31.08
C PHE A 523 23.99 17.58 31.76
N ASN A 524 23.97 17.65 33.08
CA ASN A 524 24.70 18.67 33.85
C ASN A 524 25.91 18.09 34.62
N LYS A 525 26.15 16.77 34.53
CA LYS A 525 27.32 16.13 35.13
C LYS A 525 28.62 16.70 34.59
N GLN A 526 29.55 16.97 35.50
CA GLN A 526 30.91 17.37 35.19
C GLN A 526 31.93 16.25 35.46
N LYS A 527 31.47 15.13 36.04
CA LYS A 527 32.26 13.92 36.27
C LYS A 527 31.59 12.69 35.66
N GLN A 528 32.40 11.66 35.36
CA GLN A 528 31.86 10.40 34.82
C GLN A 528 30.95 9.67 35.80
N ARG A 529 31.30 9.67 37.09
CA ARG A 529 30.46 9.13 38.17
C ARG A 529 29.57 10.25 38.70
N TYR A 530 28.27 10.02 38.72
CA TYR A 530 27.30 10.98 39.21
C TYR A 530 26.10 10.26 39.84
N VAL A 531 25.38 10.95 40.71
CA VAL A 531 24.16 10.45 41.38
C VAL A 531 23.03 11.41 41.09
N SER A 532 21.99 10.95 40.40
CA SER A 532 20.85 11.78 40.04
C SER A 532 19.78 11.83 41.13
N PHE A 533 19.10 12.98 41.23
CA PHE A 533 17.99 13.17 42.18
C PHE A 533 16.75 12.31 41.82
N LEU A 534 16.53 12.09 40.51
CA LEU A 534 15.51 11.20 39.95
C LEU A 534 16.17 10.15 39.05
N PRO A 535 15.52 9.01 38.74
CA PRO A 535 16.10 7.99 37.84
C PRO A 535 16.51 8.61 36.51
N ASP A 536 17.78 8.48 36.13
CA ASP A 536 18.32 9.03 34.89
C ASP A 536 18.88 7.91 34.01
N SER A 537 18.25 7.70 32.86
CA SER A 537 18.62 6.65 31.89
C SER A 537 19.81 7.01 31.00
N SER A 538 20.32 8.24 31.07
CA SER A 538 21.48 8.70 30.30
C SER A 538 22.84 8.20 30.87
N GLY A 539 22.83 7.65 32.08
CA GLY A 539 24.00 7.05 32.73
C GLY A 539 24.27 5.61 32.26
N LYS A 540 25.14 5.45 31.26
CA LYS A 540 25.83 4.16 31.08
C LYS A 540 26.72 3.91 32.30
N SER A 541 26.35 2.93 33.12
CA SER A 541 27.18 2.26 34.14
C SER A 541 27.87 3.17 35.19
N ALA A 542 27.21 3.45 36.31
CA ALA A 542 27.87 3.59 37.61
C ALA A 542 26.82 3.57 38.74
N ALA A 543 26.82 2.51 39.54
CA ALA A 543 26.20 2.36 40.86
C ALA A 543 24.79 2.95 41.08
N GLU A 544 23.81 2.05 41.18
CA GLU A 544 22.56 2.27 41.90
C GLU A 544 22.83 2.92 43.26
N VAL A 545 22.61 4.24 43.39
CA VAL A 545 22.38 4.86 44.70
C VAL A 545 21.26 5.87 44.53
N ASN A 546 20.06 5.41 44.82
CA ASN A 546 18.88 6.22 44.90
C ASN A 546 18.89 6.93 46.26
N TYR A 547 18.90 8.27 46.31
CA TYR A 547 18.91 9.03 47.57
C TYR A 547 17.67 8.73 48.45
N ARG A 548 16.59 8.20 47.86
CA ARG A 548 15.40 7.72 48.61
C ARG A 548 15.49 6.28 49.12
N GLN A 549 16.46 5.47 48.68
CA GLN A 549 16.68 4.11 49.21
C GLN A 549 17.84 4.03 50.21
N SER A 550 18.68 5.06 50.35
CA SER A 550 19.87 5.04 51.22
C SER A 550 19.64 5.60 52.64
N GLN A 551 18.46 5.41 53.24
CA GLN A 551 18.31 5.62 54.69
C GLN A 551 18.85 4.45 55.53
N GLN A 552 19.40 3.41 54.90
CA GLN A 552 20.23 2.42 55.55
C GLN A 552 21.54 2.28 54.77
N SER A 553 22.66 2.51 55.44
CA SER A 553 24.04 2.34 54.97
C SER A 553 24.59 3.31 53.91
N ILE A 554 24.81 4.58 54.27
CA ILE A 554 26.00 5.31 53.82
C ILE A 554 26.56 6.08 55.02
N ASP A 555 27.70 5.62 55.52
CA ASP A 555 28.51 6.33 56.50
C ASP A 555 29.22 7.47 55.75
N CYS A 556 28.63 8.66 55.78
CA CYS A 556 29.24 9.91 55.33
C CYS A 556 29.05 10.92 56.45
N SER A 557 29.93 10.82 57.45
CA SER A 557 30.09 11.82 58.49
C SER A 557 30.61 13.13 57.88
N THR A 558 29.71 14.09 57.65
CA THR A 558 30.06 15.51 57.68
C THR A 558 29.07 16.21 58.59
N ASN A 559 29.58 16.71 59.72
CA ASN A 559 28.85 17.53 60.67
C ASN A 559 28.31 18.78 59.95
N LEU A 560 26.99 18.87 59.83
CA LEU A 560 26.31 20.13 59.56
C LEU A 560 26.46 21.01 60.79
N ASP A 561 27.35 21.99 60.70
CA ASP A 561 27.49 23.05 61.68
C ASP A 561 26.32 24.04 61.58
N ASN A 562 26.10 24.75 62.68
CA ASN A 562 24.87 25.41 63.11
C ASN A 562 24.07 26.22 62.08
N SER A 563 22.75 26.10 62.26
CA SER A 563 21.70 26.94 61.70
C SER A 563 21.74 28.34 62.30
N SER A 564 22.55 29.23 61.74
CA SER A 564 22.55 30.65 62.13
C SER A 564 22.98 31.57 60.99
N MET A 565 22.25 31.58 59.87
CA MET A 565 22.25 32.70 58.90
C MET A 565 20.89 32.82 58.19
N VAL A 566 19.86 33.19 58.95
CA VAL A 566 18.64 33.83 58.42
C VAL A 566 18.32 35.01 59.33
N SER A 567 18.43 36.23 58.83
CA SER A 567 17.94 37.42 59.53
C SER A 567 16.42 37.49 59.40
N ASN A 568 15.72 37.31 60.51
CA ASN A 568 14.28 37.59 60.66
C ASN A 568 14.07 38.89 61.45
N SER A 569 13.41 39.87 60.83
CA SER A 569 12.67 40.99 61.45
C SER A 569 12.21 41.93 60.32
N SER A 570 10.98 42.43 60.18
CA SER A 570 9.74 42.33 60.93
C SER A 570 8.61 42.84 60.01
N THR A 571 7.41 42.33 60.25
CA THR A 571 6.12 42.87 59.80
C THR A 571 5.90 44.33 60.20
N THR A 572 5.25 45.10 59.32
CA THR A 572 4.32 46.17 59.72
C THR A 572 3.19 46.29 58.70
N ASP A 573 1.98 46.27 59.22
CA ASP A 573 0.69 46.42 58.54
C ASP A 573 0.53 47.78 57.86
N LEU A 574 -0.27 47.83 56.78
CA LEU A 574 -1.35 48.82 56.69
C LEU A 574 -2.41 48.43 55.65
N SER A 575 -3.65 48.52 56.09
CA SER A 575 -4.88 48.06 55.44
C SER A 575 -5.48 49.05 54.43
N THR A 576 -6.34 48.50 53.57
CA THR A 576 -7.51 49.12 52.89
C THR A 576 -7.27 50.18 51.81
N THR A 577 -7.83 49.96 50.60
CA THR A 577 -9.07 50.62 50.13
C THR A 577 -9.44 50.16 48.71
N ILE A 578 -10.70 49.73 48.57
CA ILE A 578 -11.43 49.45 47.32
C ILE A 578 -11.68 50.77 46.57
N LEU A 579 -11.54 50.81 45.24
CA LEU A 579 -12.39 51.67 44.40
C LEU A 579 -12.41 51.21 42.93
N THR A 580 -13.59 50.74 42.53
CA THR A 580 -14.13 50.70 41.19
C THR A 580 -14.14 52.09 40.53
N THR A 581 -13.91 52.17 39.22
CA THR A 581 -14.60 53.18 38.38
C THR A 581 -14.54 52.85 36.89
N THR A 582 -15.74 52.61 36.36
CA THR A 582 -16.17 52.75 34.96
C THR A 582 -16.02 54.17 34.41
N LYS A 583 -15.73 54.32 33.10
CA LYS A 583 -16.26 55.37 32.18
C LYS A 583 -15.89 54.99 30.73
N LYS A 584 -16.85 54.60 29.88
CA LYS A 584 -17.79 55.39 29.04
C LYS A 584 -17.17 55.95 27.75
N PHE A 585 -17.63 55.36 26.64
CA PHE A 585 -17.99 55.90 25.32
C PHE A 585 -17.58 57.34 24.95
N SER A 586 -17.01 57.46 23.74
CA SER A 586 -17.30 58.60 22.85
C SER A 586 -17.51 58.10 21.41
N THR A 587 -18.75 58.26 20.95
CA THR A 587 -19.19 58.18 19.55
C THR A 587 -18.68 59.39 18.75
N SER A 588 -18.21 59.17 17.52
CA SER A 588 -18.37 60.17 16.46
C SER A 588 -18.57 59.50 15.10
N ARG A 589 -19.70 59.84 14.44
CA ARG A 589 -19.99 59.62 13.02
C ARG A 589 -19.54 60.86 12.26
N LYS A 590 -18.93 60.71 11.07
CA LYS A 590 -19.28 61.50 9.88
C LYS A 590 -18.73 60.93 8.55
N SER A 591 -19.69 60.76 7.64
CA SER A 591 -19.73 60.72 6.16
C SER A 591 -18.47 60.52 5.28
N THR A 592 -18.58 59.47 4.45
CA THR A 592 -18.29 59.35 2.99
C THR A 592 -17.59 60.48 2.23
N LYS A 593 -16.54 60.10 1.49
CA LYS A 593 -16.29 60.54 0.10
C LYS A 593 -15.62 59.42 -0.71
N THR A 594 -16.24 59.12 -1.85
CA THR A 594 -15.86 58.20 -2.91
C THR A 594 -14.79 58.83 -3.81
N THR A 595 -13.74 58.08 -4.17
CA THR A 595 -13.04 58.24 -5.45
C THR A 595 -12.49 56.90 -5.90
N SER A 596 -12.93 56.50 -7.09
CA SER A 596 -12.72 55.24 -7.78
C SER A 596 -11.39 55.19 -8.54
N SER A 597 -10.65 54.09 -8.37
CA SER A 597 -9.85 53.49 -9.45
C SER A 597 -9.91 51.97 -9.33
N GLU A 598 -10.87 51.37 -10.02
CA GLU A 598 -11.10 49.93 -10.01
C GLU A 598 -10.06 49.20 -10.88
N LYS A 599 -9.09 48.55 -10.24
CA LYS A 599 -8.41 47.37 -10.79
C LYS A 599 -9.00 46.13 -10.10
N SER A 600 -9.78 45.36 -10.86
CA SER A 600 -10.35 44.03 -10.59
C SER A 600 -9.80 43.28 -9.34
N SER A 601 -10.38 43.55 -8.17
CA SER A 601 -10.20 42.76 -6.94
C SER A 601 -11.41 41.85 -6.72
N THR A 602 -11.36 40.65 -7.32
CA THR A 602 -12.37 39.61 -7.10
C THR A 602 -12.22 38.96 -5.72
N TRP A 603 -12.94 39.48 -4.71
CA TRP A 603 -13.52 38.85 -3.50
C TRP A 603 -12.83 37.63 -2.85
N ASP A 604 -12.80 37.51 -1.52
CA ASP A 604 -12.15 38.35 -0.52
C ASP A 604 -11.92 37.47 0.70
N PHE A 605 -10.74 36.86 0.73
CA PHE A 605 -10.08 36.44 1.97
C PHE A 605 -9.67 37.69 2.79
N LEU A 606 -10.41 38.81 2.72
CA LEU A 606 -10.08 40.06 3.42
C LEU A 606 -9.91 39.81 4.91
N CYS A 607 -10.82 39.04 5.52
CA CYS A 607 -10.68 38.69 6.93
C CYS A 607 -9.36 37.94 7.21
N VAL A 608 -8.90 37.09 6.28
CA VAL A 608 -7.64 36.35 6.41
C VAL A 608 -6.44 37.27 6.16
N ARG A 609 -6.53 38.16 5.17
CA ARG A 609 -5.50 39.17 4.89
C ARG A 609 -5.37 40.16 6.05
N GLU A 610 -6.48 40.63 6.59
CA GLU A 610 -6.57 41.49 7.78
C GLU A 610 -6.04 40.77 9.02
N HIS A 611 -6.37 39.48 9.19
CA HIS A 611 -5.84 38.68 10.27
C HIS A 611 -4.33 38.42 10.14
N LEU A 612 -3.82 38.11 8.95
CA LEU A 612 -2.38 37.98 8.68
C LEU A 612 -1.65 39.30 8.94
N LYS A 613 -2.25 40.43 8.55
CA LYS A 613 -1.76 41.77 8.92
C LYS A 613 -1.72 41.98 10.43
N SER A 614 -2.76 41.58 11.16
CA SER A 614 -2.79 41.69 12.62
C SER A 614 -1.72 40.84 13.31
N LYS A 615 -1.21 39.81 12.62
CA LYS A 615 -0.06 38.99 13.04
C LYS A 615 1.29 39.48 12.49
N GLY A 616 1.38 40.68 11.91
CA GLY A 616 2.63 41.26 11.43
C GLY A 616 3.10 40.78 10.05
N VAL A 617 2.27 40.06 9.29
CA VAL A 617 2.63 39.59 7.93
C VAL A 617 2.49 40.72 6.91
N SER A 618 3.53 40.95 6.10
CA SER A 618 3.50 41.98 5.05
C SER A 618 2.50 41.65 3.93
N ASN A 619 2.02 42.68 3.22
CA ASN A 619 1.04 42.51 2.13
C ASN A 619 1.51 41.52 1.06
N ASN A 620 2.79 41.60 0.67
CA ASN A 620 3.34 40.74 -0.37
C ASN A 620 3.39 39.26 0.08
N VAL A 621 3.80 39.00 1.32
CA VAL A 621 3.82 37.63 1.88
C VAL A 621 2.40 37.10 2.05
N ALA A 622 1.46 37.92 2.51
CA ALA A 622 0.05 37.54 2.61
C ALA A 622 -0.54 37.18 1.23
N ASP A 623 -0.19 37.91 0.17
CA ASP A 623 -0.63 37.62 -1.19
C ASP A 623 -0.08 36.29 -1.70
N ILE A 624 1.19 35.97 -1.43
CA ILE A 624 1.78 34.66 -1.76
C ILE A 624 1.10 33.53 -0.98
N ILE A 625 0.82 33.70 0.31
CA ILE A 625 0.11 32.72 1.14
C ILE A 625 -1.29 32.45 0.57
N LEU A 626 -1.99 33.49 0.14
CA LEU A 626 -3.33 33.36 -0.45
C LEU A 626 -3.31 32.63 -1.80
N GLN A 627 -2.19 32.63 -2.54
CA GLN A 627 -2.02 31.82 -3.75
C GLN A 627 -1.91 30.31 -3.48
N SER A 628 -1.79 29.87 -2.21
CA SER A 628 -1.85 28.45 -1.85
C SER A 628 -3.20 27.81 -2.21
N TRP A 629 -4.30 28.59 -2.27
CA TRP A 629 -5.55 28.17 -2.87
C TRP A 629 -5.61 28.58 -4.34
N ARG A 630 -5.68 27.58 -5.22
CA ARG A 630 -6.00 27.83 -6.63
C ARG A 630 -7.37 28.52 -6.74
N SER A 631 -7.52 29.42 -7.71
CA SER A 631 -8.75 30.18 -7.99
C SER A 631 -10.03 29.32 -7.99
N SER A 632 -9.97 28.12 -8.57
CA SER A 632 -11.10 27.18 -8.57
C SER A 632 -11.49 26.67 -7.18
N THR A 633 -10.52 26.44 -6.29
CA THR A 633 -10.76 26.01 -4.91
C THR A 633 -11.34 27.16 -4.11
N SER A 634 -10.77 28.36 -4.27
CA SER A 634 -11.24 29.59 -3.64
C SER A 634 -12.71 29.86 -4.00
N GLN A 635 -13.08 29.71 -5.28
CA GLN A 635 -14.46 29.89 -5.73
C GLN A 635 -15.44 28.86 -5.13
N GLN A 636 -15.00 27.60 -4.96
CA GLN A 636 -15.83 26.58 -4.29
C GLN A 636 -16.02 26.88 -2.80
N TYR A 637 -14.96 27.31 -2.13
CA TYR A 637 -14.97 27.62 -0.70
C TYR A 637 -15.76 28.89 -0.39
N LYS A 638 -15.73 29.89 -1.30
CA LYS A 638 -16.37 31.19 -1.13
C LYS A 638 -17.79 31.11 -0.58
N SER A 639 -18.63 30.25 -1.16
CA SER A 639 -20.03 30.10 -0.74
C SER A 639 -20.17 29.65 0.72
N TYR A 640 -19.39 28.65 1.13
CA TYR A 640 -19.45 28.08 2.48
C TYR A 640 -18.73 28.94 3.51
N LEU A 641 -17.64 29.62 3.15
CA LEU A 641 -16.97 30.57 4.03
C LEU A 641 -17.85 31.79 4.33
N LYS A 642 -18.67 32.22 3.36
CA LYS A 642 -19.64 33.30 3.57
C LYS A 642 -20.76 32.87 4.53
N LYS A 643 -21.26 31.64 4.39
CA LYS A 643 -22.21 31.03 5.34
C LYS A 643 -21.61 30.85 6.74
N TRP A 644 -20.35 30.40 6.80
CA TRP A 644 -19.62 30.26 8.06
C TRP A 644 -19.45 31.62 8.75
N LYS A 645 -19.08 32.67 8.00
CA LYS A 645 -18.94 34.02 8.54
C LYS A 645 -20.22 34.51 9.21
N LEU A 646 -21.36 34.32 8.54
CA LEU A 646 -22.68 34.67 9.09
C LEU A 646 -23.00 33.86 10.34
N PHE A 647 -22.85 32.53 10.28
CA PHE A 647 -23.09 31.62 11.40
C PHE A 647 -22.22 31.97 12.63
N SER A 648 -20.95 32.32 12.41
CA SER A 648 -20.04 32.73 13.49
C SER A 648 -20.38 34.12 14.03
N SER A 649 -20.80 35.07 13.20
CA SER A 649 -21.18 36.41 13.67
C SER A 649 -22.47 36.42 14.49
N GLU A 650 -23.43 35.57 14.18
CA GLU A 650 -24.69 35.44 14.92
C GLU A 650 -24.52 34.81 16.31
N ARG A 651 -23.40 34.12 16.54
CA ARG A 651 -23.13 33.32 17.75
C ARG A 651 -21.85 33.74 18.50
N GLU A 652 -21.27 34.88 18.13
CA GLU A 652 -20.04 35.43 18.72
C GLU A 652 -18.84 34.45 18.73
N ILE A 653 -18.68 33.69 17.65
CA ILE A 653 -17.67 32.62 17.54
C ILE A 653 -16.43 33.12 16.81
N ASN A 654 -15.24 32.73 17.29
CA ASN A 654 -13.99 32.94 16.57
C ASN A 654 -13.98 32.24 15.20
N LEU A 655 -13.83 33.02 14.14
CA LEU A 655 -13.82 32.54 12.74
C LEU A 655 -12.65 31.60 12.42
N PHE A 656 -11.51 31.79 13.09
CA PHE A 656 -10.23 31.16 12.77
C PHE A 656 -9.87 30.02 13.72
N ASP A 657 -10.47 29.97 14.91
CA ASP A 657 -10.23 28.91 15.88
C ASP A 657 -11.51 28.50 16.64
N PRO A 658 -12.52 27.95 15.94
CA PRO A 658 -13.73 27.45 16.58
C PRO A 658 -13.49 26.11 17.28
N LEU A 659 -14.33 25.78 18.26
CA LEU A 659 -14.41 24.44 18.81
C LEU A 659 -14.99 23.44 17.78
N PRO A 660 -14.60 22.15 17.82
CA PRO A 660 -15.11 21.10 16.92
C PRO A 660 -16.62 20.94 16.95
N GLU A 661 -17.22 21.11 18.12
CA GLU A 661 -18.65 21.04 18.38
C GLU A 661 -19.38 22.11 17.56
N VAL A 662 -18.82 23.32 17.48
CA VAL A 662 -19.37 24.40 16.66
C VAL A 662 -19.30 24.07 15.17
N LEU A 663 -18.19 23.48 14.72
CA LEU A 663 -18.09 23.04 13.33
C LEU A 663 -19.15 21.97 13.03
N LEU A 664 -19.39 21.05 13.94
CA LEU A 664 -20.44 20.03 13.80
C LEU A 664 -21.83 20.65 13.70
N GLU A 665 -22.15 21.63 14.53
CA GLU A 665 -23.43 22.35 14.46
C GLU A 665 -23.61 23.06 13.11
N PHE A 666 -22.57 23.72 12.61
CA PHE A 666 -22.63 24.34 11.29
C PHE A 666 -22.81 23.30 10.18
N LEU A 667 -22.06 22.19 10.21
CA LEU A 667 -22.20 21.12 9.23
C LEU A 667 -23.58 20.43 9.32
N ASN A 668 -24.16 20.35 10.53
CA ASN A 668 -25.52 19.87 10.75
C ASN A 668 -26.55 20.82 10.14
N SER A 669 -26.39 22.14 10.30
CA SER A 669 -27.29 23.12 9.66
C SER A 669 -27.30 22.99 8.13
N LEU A 670 -26.16 22.67 7.52
CA LEU A 670 -26.08 22.38 6.08
C LEU A 670 -26.77 21.06 5.73
N PHE A 671 -26.66 20.05 6.59
CA PHE A 671 -27.34 18.76 6.41
C PHE A 671 -28.87 18.90 6.46
N GLU A 672 -29.38 19.72 7.39
CA GLU A 672 -30.80 20.08 7.53
C GLU A 672 -31.30 20.90 6.34
N GLN A 673 -30.48 21.80 5.80
CA GLN A 673 -30.74 22.51 4.52
C GLN A 673 -30.65 21.60 3.28
N ASN A 674 -30.64 20.27 3.45
CA ASN A 674 -30.54 19.29 2.39
C ASN A 674 -29.29 19.37 1.50
N VAL A 675 -28.18 19.96 1.98
CA VAL A 675 -26.91 19.92 1.26
C VAL A 675 -26.39 18.48 1.22
N GLY A 676 -26.01 17.99 0.02
CA GLY A 676 -25.48 16.64 -0.15
C GLY A 676 -24.09 16.45 0.46
N TYR A 677 -23.67 15.20 0.66
CA TYR A 677 -22.38 14.84 1.28
C TYR A 677 -21.18 15.60 0.70
N SER A 678 -21.10 15.75 -0.63
CA SER A 678 -19.99 16.48 -1.26
C SER A 678 -19.95 17.95 -0.86
N GLY A 679 -21.11 18.61 -0.72
CA GLY A 679 -21.19 20.01 -0.33
C GLY A 679 -20.79 20.22 1.13
N ILE A 680 -21.28 19.37 2.02
CA ILE A 680 -20.90 19.37 3.45
C ILE A 680 -19.40 19.10 3.60
N ASN A 681 -18.84 18.16 2.82
CA ASN A 681 -17.41 17.88 2.85
C ASN A 681 -16.59 19.08 2.31
N THR A 682 -17.07 19.80 1.30
CA THR A 682 -16.45 21.05 0.83
C THR A 682 -16.49 22.12 1.91
N ALA A 683 -17.61 22.30 2.61
CA ALA A 683 -17.73 23.24 3.73
C ALA A 683 -16.73 22.92 4.86
N LYS A 684 -16.67 21.65 5.28
CA LYS A 684 -15.70 21.16 6.26
C LYS A 684 -14.26 21.46 5.83
N SER A 685 -13.92 21.17 4.57
CA SER A 685 -12.58 21.43 4.05
C SER A 685 -12.25 22.91 3.93
N ALA A 686 -13.25 23.76 3.63
CA ALA A 686 -13.08 25.21 3.57
C ALA A 686 -12.75 25.80 4.94
N ILE A 687 -13.56 25.47 5.95
CA ILE A 687 -13.37 25.94 7.32
C ILE A 687 -12.08 25.37 7.90
N SER A 688 -11.81 24.08 7.70
CA SER A 688 -10.57 23.49 8.19
C SER A 688 -9.31 24.09 7.56
N ALA A 689 -9.38 24.54 6.30
CA ALA A 689 -8.27 25.23 5.64
C ALA A 689 -8.10 26.67 6.19
N LEU A 690 -9.21 27.35 6.48
CA LEU A 690 -9.22 28.65 7.15
C LEU A 690 -8.60 28.57 8.54
N CYS A 691 -8.99 27.59 9.36
CA CYS A 691 -8.46 27.40 10.71
C CYS A 691 -6.97 27.05 10.68
N SER A 692 -6.56 26.14 9.79
CA SER A 692 -5.17 25.67 9.72
C SER A 692 -4.12 26.74 9.37
N LEU A 693 -4.55 27.90 8.86
CA LEU A 693 -3.67 29.04 8.63
C LEU A 693 -3.21 29.72 9.91
N VAL A 694 -4.01 29.61 10.96
CA VAL A 694 -3.93 30.45 12.15
C VAL A 694 -3.67 29.61 13.39
N SER A 695 -4.35 28.48 13.50
CA SER A 695 -4.12 27.46 14.51
C SER A 695 -3.42 26.26 13.87
N ASN A 696 -2.48 25.64 14.59
CA ASN A 696 -1.82 24.39 14.14
C ASN A 696 -2.79 23.18 14.20
N ARG A 697 -4.10 23.45 14.29
CA ARG A 697 -5.18 22.50 14.49
C ARG A 697 -5.93 22.27 13.20
N ASN A 698 -6.01 21.01 12.76
CA ASN A 698 -6.81 20.63 11.60
C ASN A 698 -8.19 20.11 12.07
N ILE A 699 -9.09 21.04 12.38
CA ILE A 699 -10.43 20.73 12.92
C ILE A 699 -11.22 19.75 12.03
N GLY A 700 -11.02 19.80 10.71
CA GLY A 700 -11.68 18.87 9.77
C GLY A 700 -11.19 17.42 9.82
N LYS A 701 -10.09 17.13 10.54
CA LYS A 701 -9.52 15.79 10.74
C LYS A 701 -9.85 15.18 12.12
N GLU A 702 -10.59 15.88 12.95
CA GLU A 702 -10.96 15.41 14.28
C GLU A 702 -11.89 14.19 14.27
N THR A 703 -11.87 13.41 15.35
CA THR A 703 -12.62 12.13 15.41
C THR A 703 -14.12 12.38 15.30
N LEU A 704 -14.67 13.35 16.03
CA LEU A 704 -16.10 13.65 16.00
C LEU A 704 -16.54 14.13 14.62
N VAL A 705 -15.79 15.04 13.99
CA VAL A 705 -16.05 15.52 12.62
C VAL A 705 -15.96 14.38 11.60
N LYS A 706 -14.99 13.46 11.73
CA LYS A 706 -14.90 12.25 10.88
C LYS A 706 -16.09 11.31 11.08
N ARG A 707 -16.52 11.06 12.32
CA ARG A 707 -17.70 10.24 12.63
C ARG A 707 -18.97 10.87 12.09
N PHE A 708 -19.14 12.18 12.24
CA PHE A 708 -20.24 12.94 11.66
C PHE A 708 -20.28 12.80 10.14
N MET A 709 -19.16 13.03 9.45
CA MET A 709 -19.09 12.85 7.99
C MET A 709 -19.41 11.40 7.57
N LYS A 710 -18.97 10.40 8.34
CA LYS A 710 -19.36 8.99 8.10
C LYS A 710 -20.88 8.80 8.25
N GLY A 711 -21.49 9.41 9.26
CA GLY A 711 -22.94 9.43 9.46
C GLY A 711 -23.69 10.11 8.31
N VAL A 712 -23.21 11.26 7.85
CA VAL A 712 -23.75 11.96 6.67
C VAL A 712 -23.66 11.08 5.43
N PHE A 713 -22.55 10.37 5.21
CA PHE A 713 -22.41 9.44 4.08
C PHE A 713 -23.39 8.27 4.18
N THR A 714 -23.57 7.68 5.37
CA THR A 714 -24.53 6.59 5.57
C THR A 714 -25.96 7.05 5.31
N LYS A 715 -26.34 8.26 5.77
CA LYS A 715 -27.68 8.82 5.54
C LYS A 715 -27.90 9.33 4.12
N LYS A 716 -26.88 9.91 3.49
CA LYS A 716 -26.91 10.51 2.15
C LYS A 716 -25.69 10.04 1.33
N PRO A 717 -25.69 8.79 0.82
CA PRO A 717 -24.53 8.22 0.14
C PRO A 717 -24.22 8.99 -1.14
N SER A 718 -22.96 9.38 -1.32
CA SER A 718 -22.49 9.95 -2.58
C SER A 718 -22.02 8.83 -3.52
N LEU A 719 -22.91 8.37 -4.38
CA LEU A 719 -22.60 7.35 -5.39
C LEU A 719 -22.04 8.00 -6.68
N PRO A 720 -21.24 7.27 -7.48
CA PRO A 720 -20.81 7.74 -8.79
C PRO A 720 -22.02 8.11 -9.66
N LYS A 721 -21.99 9.30 -10.29
CA LYS A 721 -23.11 9.82 -11.07
C LYS A 721 -23.57 8.89 -12.22
N TYR A 722 -22.63 8.16 -12.82
CA TYR A 722 -22.90 7.27 -13.95
C TYR A 722 -22.47 5.84 -13.62
N SER A 723 -23.36 4.88 -13.88
CA SER A 723 -23.10 3.43 -13.86
C SER A 723 -22.79 2.91 -15.27
N LYS A 724 -23.62 3.29 -16.25
CA LYS A 724 -23.39 3.11 -17.69
C LYS A 724 -22.99 4.43 -18.37
N ILE A 725 -22.42 4.36 -19.58
CA ILE A 725 -22.00 5.52 -20.38
C ILE A 725 -22.40 5.35 -21.85
N TRP A 726 -22.60 6.42 -22.60
CA TRP A 726 -22.96 6.36 -24.03
C TRP A 726 -21.79 5.91 -24.92
N ASP A 727 -22.11 5.35 -26.09
CA ASP A 727 -21.14 4.90 -27.09
C ASP A 727 -20.57 6.06 -27.92
N VAL A 728 -19.24 6.18 -27.94
CA VAL A 728 -18.49 7.19 -28.70
C VAL A 728 -18.73 7.09 -30.21
N ASN A 729 -19.08 5.91 -30.73
CA ASN A 729 -19.36 5.74 -32.15
C ASN A 729 -20.52 6.62 -32.62
N LYS A 730 -21.50 6.93 -31.76
CA LYS A 730 -22.60 7.85 -32.12
C LYS A 730 -22.09 9.22 -32.59
N VAL A 731 -21.07 9.74 -31.92
CA VAL A 731 -20.45 11.03 -32.29
C VAL A 731 -19.57 10.90 -33.52
N LEU A 732 -18.81 9.81 -33.62
CA LEU A 732 -17.94 9.58 -34.79
C LEU A 732 -18.76 9.39 -36.07
N THR A 733 -19.84 8.60 -36.03
CA THR A 733 -20.78 8.45 -37.15
C THR A 733 -21.45 9.77 -37.52
N TYR A 734 -21.87 10.56 -36.52
CA TYR A 734 -22.39 11.90 -36.78
C TYR A 734 -21.38 12.79 -37.53
N PHE A 735 -20.10 12.76 -37.12
CA PHE A 735 -19.04 13.54 -37.79
C PHE A 735 -18.66 13.04 -39.19
N ASP A 736 -18.94 11.78 -39.50
CA ASP A 736 -18.75 11.21 -40.83
C ASP A 736 -19.84 11.67 -41.82
N ILE A 737 -21.07 11.82 -41.31
CA ILE A 737 -22.26 12.22 -42.09
C ILE A 737 -22.27 13.72 -42.40
N ILE A 738 -21.80 14.57 -41.49
CA ILE A 738 -21.78 16.02 -41.74
C ILE A 738 -20.81 16.43 -42.86
N SER A 739 -20.97 17.64 -43.36
CA SER A 739 -20.12 18.24 -44.40
C SER A 739 -18.63 18.26 -44.03
N ASP A 740 -17.79 18.36 -45.06
CA ASP A 740 -16.33 18.49 -44.92
C ASP A 740 -15.93 19.73 -44.11
N ASN A 741 -14.73 19.71 -43.52
CA ASN A 741 -14.29 20.73 -42.56
C ASN A 741 -14.32 22.16 -43.15
N GLU A 742 -14.03 22.28 -44.44
CA GLU A 742 -14.00 23.53 -45.21
C GLU A 742 -15.40 24.13 -45.37
N GLN A 743 -16.44 23.29 -45.42
CA GLN A 743 -17.83 23.69 -45.63
C GLN A 743 -18.57 24.00 -44.31
N LEU A 744 -18.07 23.50 -43.18
CA LEU A 744 -18.68 23.76 -41.87
C LEU A 744 -18.62 25.24 -41.49
N SER A 745 -19.69 25.76 -40.89
CA SER A 745 -19.67 27.10 -40.30
C SER A 745 -18.63 27.18 -39.18
N LEU A 746 -18.15 28.39 -38.84
CA LEU A 746 -17.17 28.56 -37.77
C LEU A 746 -17.66 27.97 -36.43
N LEU A 747 -18.97 28.02 -36.15
CA LEU A 747 -19.56 27.44 -34.95
C LEU A 747 -19.55 25.92 -34.97
N GLU A 748 -19.94 25.29 -36.09
CA GLU A 748 -19.92 23.83 -36.24
C GLU A 748 -18.49 23.28 -36.18
N LEU A 749 -17.55 23.97 -36.83
CA LEU A 749 -16.14 23.60 -36.79
C LEU A 749 -15.56 23.74 -35.37
N SER A 750 -15.92 24.80 -34.63
CA SER A 750 -15.55 24.98 -33.22
C SER A 750 -16.10 23.86 -32.33
N GLN A 751 -17.36 23.47 -32.56
CA GLN A 751 -18.02 22.39 -31.83
C GLN A 751 -17.38 21.03 -32.12
N LYS A 752 -17.09 20.74 -33.38
CA LYS A 752 -16.43 19.52 -33.85
C LYS A 752 -15.03 19.39 -33.23
N LEU A 753 -14.21 20.43 -33.35
CA LEU A 753 -12.85 20.45 -32.81
C LEU A 753 -12.84 20.27 -31.28
N ALA A 754 -13.73 20.97 -30.56
CA ALA A 754 -13.83 20.84 -29.10
C ALA A 754 -14.21 19.42 -28.66
N MET A 755 -15.10 18.75 -29.40
CA MET A 755 -15.49 17.36 -29.13
C MET A 755 -14.36 16.38 -29.46
N LEU A 756 -13.68 16.53 -30.60
CA LEU A 756 -12.55 15.67 -30.98
C LEU A 756 -11.41 15.75 -29.95
N PHE A 757 -11.04 16.96 -29.51
CA PHE A 757 -10.06 17.12 -28.42
C PHE A 757 -10.50 16.39 -27.14
N MET A 758 -11.77 16.48 -26.76
CA MET A 758 -12.30 15.80 -25.57
C MET A 758 -12.28 14.28 -25.70
N LEU A 759 -12.67 13.75 -26.87
CA LEU A 759 -12.80 12.31 -27.11
C LEU A 759 -11.45 11.63 -27.32
N LEU A 760 -10.54 12.25 -28.06
CA LEU A 760 -9.27 11.62 -28.43
C LEU A 760 -8.19 11.77 -27.36
N SER A 761 -8.35 12.69 -26.40
CA SER A 761 -7.41 12.86 -25.27
C SER A 761 -7.91 12.33 -23.93
N GLY A 762 -9.21 12.08 -23.77
CA GLY A 762 -9.80 11.76 -22.46
C GLY A 762 -9.66 12.89 -21.42
N GLN A 763 -9.38 14.13 -21.86
CA GLN A 763 -9.18 15.28 -20.98
C GLN A 763 -10.50 15.93 -20.55
N ARG A 764 -10.43 16.91 -19.63
CA ARG A 764 -11.60 17.70 -19.19
C ARG A 764 -11.71 18.95 -20.04
N CYS A 765 -12.91 19.55 -20.11
CA CYS A 765 -13.11 20.86 -20.75
C CYS A 765 -12.18 21.95 -20.19
N GLN A 766 -11.75 21.83 -18.93
CA GLN A 766 -10.76 22.75 -18.34
C GLN A 766 -9.39 22.67 -19.04
N THR A 767 -8.95 21.46 -19.40
CA THR A 767 -7.68 21.27 -20.10
C THR A 767 -7.77 21.88 -21.50
N ILE A 768 -8.86 21.59 -22.21
CA ILE A 768 -9.09 22.07 -23.58
C ILE A 768 -9.21 23.61 -23.62
N TYR A 769 -9.90 24.20 -22.66
CA TYR A 769 -9.98 25.67 -22.49
C TYR A 769 -8.61 26.34 -22.33
N LYS A 770 -7.63 25.64 -21.75
CA LYS A 770 -6.30 26.21 -21.46
C LYS A 770 -5.31 26.11 -22.63
N LEU A 771 -5.68 25.45 -23.73
CA LEU A 771 -4.82 25.32 -24.90
C LEU A 771 -4.58 26.69 -25.56
N GLU A 772 -3.34 26.93 -25.97
CA GLU A 772 -2.87 28.14 -26.64
C GLU A 772 -2.20 27.77 -27.95
N LEU A 773 -2.34 28.62 -28.97
CA LEU A 773 -1.80 28.38 -30.32
C LEU A 773 -0.29 28.22 -30.29
N ASP A 774 0.44 29.11 -29.59
CA ASP A 774 1.90 29.06 -29.44
C ASP A 774 2.42 27.76 -28.77
N ASN A 775 1.54 27.06 -28.05
CA ASN A 775 1.85 25.82 -27.35
C ASN A 775 1.41 24.57 -28.14
N VAL A 776 0.97 24.72 -29.40
CA VAL A 776 0.66 23.61 -30.30
C VAL A 776 1.70 23.58 -31.41
N GLN A 777 2.45 22.48 -31.47
CA GLN A 777 3.46 22.21 -32.49
C GLN A 777 2.92 21.15 -33.46
N ILE A 778 3.10 21.37 -34.75
CA ILE A 778 2.76 20.42 -35.80
C ILE A 778 4.06 20.05 -36.50
N GLU A 779 4.44 18.78 -36.42
CA GLU A 779 5.63 18.22 -37.05
C GLU A 779 5.21 17.08 -37.98
N GLY A 780 5.20 17.34 -39.28
CA GLY A 780 4.73 16.37 -40.28
C GLY A 780 3.27 15.97 -40.04
N ASP A 781 3.05 14.68 -39.75
CA ASP A 781 1.72 14.10 -39.51
C ASP A 781 1.35 14.01 -38.01
N THR A 782 2.08 14.67 -37.11
CA THR A 782 1.79 14.64 -35.67
C THR A 782 1.60 16.05 -35.10
N MET A 783 0.52 16.24 -34.33
CA MET A 783 0.23 17.45 -33.55
C MET A 783 0.51 17.21 -32.06
N VAL A 784 1.36 18.04 -31.47
CA VAL A 784 1.73 18.00 -30.05
C VAL A 784 1.28 19.29 -29.37
N ALA A 785 0.36 19.18 -28.42
CA ALA A 785 -0.20 20.31 -27.69
C ALA A 785 0.24 20.32 -26.20
N TYR A 786 0.97 21.36 -25.81
CA TYR A 786 1.44 21.59 -24.44
C TYR A 786 0.42 22.41 -23.64
N VAL A 787 0.32 22.12 -22.34
CA VAL A 787 -0.51 22.90 -21.41
C VAL A 787 0.39 23.56 -20.38
N SER A 788 0.71 24.82 -20.62
CA SER A 788 1.59 25.66 -19.78
C SER A 788 0.95 26.01 -18.43
N GLU A 789 -0.37 26.21 -18.40
CA GLU A 789 -1.08 26.57 -17.18
C GLU A 789 -1.26 25.41 -16.17
N LEU A 790 -1.17 25.73 -14.88
CA LEU A 790 -1.42 24.75 -13.80
C LEU A 790 -2.85 24.18 -13.86
N LEU A 791 -2.94 22.85 -13.92
CA LEU A 791 -4.18 22.09 -13.85
C LEU A 791 -4.46 21.63 -12.42
N LYS A 792 -5.68 21.15 -12.17
CA LYS A 792 -6.06 20.56 -10.86
C LYS A 792 -5.15 19.40 -10.45
N GLN A 793 -4.53 18.72 -11.42
CA GLN A 793 -3.64 17.58 -11.21
C GLN A 793 -2.17 17.99 -11.07
N THR A 794 -1.82 19.25 -11.36
CA THR A 794 -0.43 19.75 -11.32
C THR A 794 0.05 19.97 -9.90
N LYS A 795 1.27 19.51 -9.62
CA LYS A 795 1.97 19.63 -8.32
C LYS A 795 3.43 20.04 -8.56
N PRO A 796 4.15 20.57 -7.56
CA PRO A 796 5.59 20.77 -7.66
C PRO A 796 6.28 19.48 -8.16
N GLY A 797 7.10 19.60 -9.21
CA GLY A 797 7.81 18.48 -9.83
C GLY A 797 6.97 17.52 -10.70
N VAL A 798 5.66 17.76 -10.88
CA VAL A 798 4.79 16.89 -11.69
C VAL A 798 3.89 17.72 -12.61
N HIS A 799 4.28 17.80 -13.88
CA HIS A 799 3.53 18.43 -14.97
C HIS A 799 2.80 17.38 -15.82
N MET A 800 1.73 17.80 -16.50
CA MET A 800 1.04 16.93 -17.45
C MET A 800 1.92 16.74 -18.68
N LYS A 801 1.96 15.53 -19.24
CA LYS A 801 2.58 15.29 -20.54
C LYS A 801 1.80 16.03 -21.65
N PRO A 802 2.45 16.43 -22.75
CA PRO A 802 1.75 17.01 -23.88
C PRO A 802 0.71 16.04 -24.45
N LEU A 803 -0.34 16.60 -25.05
CA LEU A 803 -1.35 15.84 -25.79
C LEU A 803 -0.82 15.60 -27.20
N VAL A 804 -0.73 14.35 -27.61
CA VAL A 804 -0.19 13.96 -28.92
C VAL A 804 -1.32 13.38 -29.76
N PHE A 805 -1.46 13.85 -30.98
CA PHE A 805 -2.46 13.40 -31.95
C PHE A 805 -1.80 13.18 -33.30
N ASP A 806 -1.87 11.95 -33.80
CA ASP A 806 -1.41 11.62 -35.15
C ASP A 806 -2.51 11.85 -36.18
N ARG A 807 -2.10 12.15 -37.42
CA ARG A 807 -3.00 12.33 -38.54
C ARG A 807 -3.76 11.03 -38.81
N TYR A 808 -5.08 11.14 -38.85
CA TYR A 808 -5.94 10.01 -39.21
C TYR A 808 -6.19 9.98 -40.71
N ILE A 809 -5.40 9.19 -41.43
CA ILE A 809 -5.36 9.14 -42.91
C ILE A 809 -6.60 8.43 -43.49
N ILE A 810 -7.19 7.49 -42.74
CA ILE A 810 -8.31 6.66 -43.23
C ILE A 810 -9.56 7.51 -43.49
N ASN A 811 -9.82 8.52 -42.66
CA ASN A 811 -10.96 9.41 -42.83
C ASN A 811 -10.60 10.83 -42.38
N GLU A 812 -10.35 11.71 -43.33
CA GLU A 812 -9.97 13.10 -43.04
C GLU A 812 -11.05 13.87 -42.29
N LYS A 813 -12.34 13.50 -42.42
CA LYS A 813 -13.44 14.13 -41.65
C LYS A 813 -13.33 13.87 -40.14
N LEU A 814 -12.72 12.76 -39.73
CA LEU A 814 -12.51 12.42 -38.30
C LEU A 814 -11.13 12.85 -37.79
N CYS A 815 -10.27 13.36 -38.67
CA CYS A 815 -8.93 13.77 -38.33
C CYS A 815 -8.93 15.08 -37.53
N ILE A 816 -8.50 15.02 -36.26
CA ILE A 816 -8.39 16.19 -35.39
C ILE A 816 -7.36 17.19 -35.90
N LEU A 817 -6.26 16.72 -36.48
CA LEU A 817 -5.19 17.57 -37.03
C LEU A 817 -5.73 18.41 -38.18
N ARG A 818 -6.43 17.80 -39.15
CA ARG A 818 -7.10 18.52 -40.25
C ARG A 818 -8.17 19.49 -39.74
N THR A 819 -8.97 19.05 -38.78
CA THR A 819 -10.01 19.91 -38.17
C THR A 819 -9.39 21.12 -37.46
N TYR A 820 -8.23 20.94 -36.81
CA TYR A 820 -7.48 22.00 -36.15
C TYR A 820 -6.87 22.99 -37.15
N GLU A 821 -6.18 22.51 -38.18
CA GLU A 821 -5.60 23.33 -39.25
C GLU A 821 -6.66 24.24 -39.88
N GLU A 822 -7.80 23.65 -40.28
CA GLU A 822 -8.89 24.40 -40.91
C GLU A 822 -9.52 25.42 -39.94
N TYR A 823 -9.64 25.05 -38.66
CA TYR A 823 -10.13 25.96 -37.64
C TYR A 823 -9.18 27.16 -37.43
N VAL A 824 -7.87 26.92 -37.34
CA VAL A 824 -6.87 27.99 -37.21
C VAL A 824 -6.93 28.90 -38.44
N ARG A 825 -6.96 28.33 -39.65
CA ARG A 825 -7.08 29.08 -40.91
C ARG A 825 -8.32 29.98 -40.94
N LYS A 826 -9.50 29.47 -40.57
CA LYS A 826 -10.75 30.27 -40.54
C LYS A 826 -10.76 31.35 -39.45
N THR A 827 -9.91 31.25 -38.43
CA THR A 827 -9.90 32.15 -37.29
C THR A 827 -8.72 33.11 -37.27
N GLU A 828 -7.70 32.90 -38.08
CA GLU A 828 -6.47 33.71 -38.14
C GLU A 828 -6.76 35.21 -38.24
N THR A 829 -7.60 35.63 -39.19
CA THR A 829 -7.97 37.03 -39.40
C THR A 829 -8.92 37.60 -38.33
N LEU A 830 -9.54 36.73 -37.51
CA LEU A 830 -10.51 37.11 -36.49
C LEU A 830 -9.88 37.28 -35.09
N ARG A 831 -8.67 36.76 -34.88
CA ARG A 831 -8.06 36.59 -33.55
C ARG A 831 -7.44 37.83 -32.94
N ASN A 832 -7.19 38.90 -33.71
CA ASN A 832 -6.46 40.08 -33.24
C ASN A 832 -5.14 39.72 -32.51
N LYS A 833 -5.15 39.66 -31.16
CA LYS A 833 -4.01 39.28 -30.29
C LYS A 833 -4.29 38.07 -29.39
N GLU A 834 -5.39 37.35 -29.62
CA GLU A 834 -5.86 36.28 -28.74
C GLU A 834 -5.17 34.93 -29.02
N GLN A 835 -4.44 34.43 -28.02
CA GLN A 835 -3.64 33.20 -28.14
C GLN A 835 -4.38 31.93 -27.74
N LYS A 836 -5.57 32.02 -27.14
CA LYS A 836 -6.36 30.82 -26.81
C LYS A 836 -6.83 30.13 -28.08
N VAL A 837 -6.71 28.80 -28.12
CA VAL A 837 -7.17 28.01 -29.28
C VAL A 837 -8.63 28.35 -29.58
N PHE A 838 -9.54 28.27 -28.61
CA PHE A 838 -10.96 28.52 -28.87
C PHE A 838 -11.38 29.98 -28.63
N ILE A 839 -11.91 30.62 -29.67
CA ILE A 839 -12.49 31.98 -29.65
C ILE A 839 -13.99 31.98 -29.92
N SER A 840 -14.69 33.01 -29.45
CA SER A 840 -16.12 33.23 -29.71
C SER A 840 -16.37 33.25 -31.21
N THR A 841 -17.54 32.80 -31.66
CA THR A 841 -17.93 32.81 -33.08
C THR A 841 -18.59 34.12 -33.50
N VAL A 842 -18.78 35.03 -32.54
CA VAL A 842 -19.40 36.35 -32.71
C VAL A 842 -18.43 37.42 -32.24
N LYS A 843 -18.40 38.57 -32.94
CA LYS A 843 -17.65 39.77 -32.53
C LYS A 843 -17.95 40.11 -31.06
N PRO A 844 -16.95 40.45 -30.23
CA PRO A 844 -15.57 40.78 -30.58
C PRO A 844 -14.57 39.58 -30.59
N TYR A 845 -15.02 38.35 -30.85
CA TYR A 845 -14.14 37.16 -31.02
C TYR A 845 -13.18 36.87 -29.83
N LYS A 846 -13.62 37.19 -28.62
CA LYS A 846 -12.85 36.94 -27.38
C LYS A 846 -12.70 35.44 -27.07
N PRO A 847 -11.71 35.02 -26.26
CA PRO A 847 -11.57 33.65 -25.81
C PRO A 847 -12.84 33.10 -25.19
N VAL A 848 -13.24 31.88 -25.58
CA VAL A 848 -14.46 31.28 -25.03
C VAL A 848 -14.24 30.77 -23.62
N THR A 849 -15.27 30.87 -22.79
CA THR A 849 -15.23 30.31 -21.43
C THR A 849 -15.31 28.77 -21.44
N LYS A 850 -14.87 28.14 -20.34
CA LYS A 850 -15.10 26.70 -20.08
C LYS A 850 -16.59 26.30 -20.22
N SER A 851 -17.51 27.16 -19.80
CA SER A 851 -18.96 26.92 -19.94
C SER A 851 -19.40 26.91 -21.40
N THR A 852 -18.81 27.74 -22.24
CA THR A 852 -19.08 27.76 -23.68
C THR A 852 -18.63 26.45 -24.33
N ILE A 853 -17.41 25.99 -24.05
CA ILE A 853 -16.92 24.69 -24.54
C ILE A 853 -17.84 23.54 -24.06
N ALA A 854 -18.24 23.56 -22.80
CA ALA A 854 -19.17 22.55 -22.28
C ALA A 854 -20.53 22.58 -23.00
N ARG A 855 -21.03 23.77 -23.36
CA ARG A 855 -22.26 23.93 -24.14
C ARG A 855 -22.10 23.38 -25.56
N TRP A 856 -21.00 23.69 -26.23
CA TRP A 856 -20.66 23.16 -27.55
C TRP A 856 -20.60 21.63 -27.55
N VAL A 857 -19.89 21.04 -26.59
CA VAL A 857 -19.85 19.59 -26.41
C VAL A 857 -21.25 19.02 -26.18
N LYS A 858 -22.09 19.68 -25.36
CA LYS A 858 -23.48 19.27 -25.13
C LYS A 858 -24.31 19.32 -26.41
N THR A 859 -24.12 20.34 -27.24
CA THR A 859 -24.80 20.48 -28.54
C THR A 859 -24.45 19.31 -29.45
N VAL A 860 -23.16 18.99 -29.60
CA VAL A 860 -22.72 17.84 -30.40
C VAL A 860 -23.32 16.55 -29.85
N MET A 861 -23.27 16.33 -28.53
CA MET A 861 -23.89 15.15 -27.92
C MET A 861 -25.37 15.01 -28.30
N LYS A 862 -26.12 16.12 -28.23
CA LYS A 862 -27.54 16.14 -28.60
C LYS A 862 -27.73 15.81 -30.09
N SER A 863 -26.97 16.44 -30.97
CA SER A 863 -27.05 16.22 -32.43
C SER A 863 -26.66 14.80 -32.82
N SER A 864 -25.76 14.15 -32.07
CA SER A 864 -25.36 12.76 -32.27
C SER A 864 -26.33 11.73 -31.64
N GLY A 865 -27.50 12.15 -31.14
CA GLY A 865 -28.50 11.23 -30.57
C GLY A 865 -28.20 10.75 -29.15
N ILE A 866 -27.34 11.43 -28.40
CA ILE A 866 -27.07 11.11 -26.99
C ILE A 866 -28.08 11.84 -26.10
N ASN A 867 -28.70 11.11 -25.17
CA ASN A 867 -29.61 11.70 -24.20
C ASN A 867 -28.87 12.62 -23.21
N ILE A 868 -29.03 13.94 -23.42
CA ILE A 868 -28.39 15.00 -22.63
C ILE A 868 -29.04 15.28 -21.27
N GLU A 869 -30.19 14.68 -20.98
CA GLU A 869 -30.80 14.68 -19.65
C GLU A 869 -30.07 13.69 -18.75
N CYS A 870 -29.71 12.53 -19.30
CA CYS A 870 -28.90 11.52 -18.62
C CYS A 870 -27.42 11.93 -18.56
N PHE A 871 -26.84 12.38 -19.68
CA PHE A 871 -25.40 12.57 -19.81
C PHE A 871 -25.00 14.03 -20.04
N GLY A 872 -24.20 14.58 -19.12
CA GLY A 872 -23.60 15.91 -19.28
C GLY A 872 -22.24 15.88 -19.99
N PRO A 873 -21.68 17.05 -20.36
CA PRO A 873 -20.38 17.15 -21.06
C PRO A 873 -19.19 16.50 -20.35
N HIS A 874 -19.23 16.41 -19.02
CA HIS A 874 -18.19 15.72 -18.25
C HIS A 874 -18.15 14.20 -18.47
N SER A 875 -19.23 13.63 -19.02
CA SER A 875 -19.36 12.21 -19.31
C SER A 875 -18.49 11.77 -20.50
N CYS A 876 -18.13 12.67 -21.43
CA CYS A 876 -17.24 12.39 -22.57
C CYS A 876 -15.93 11.75 -22.14
N ARG A 877 -15.37 12.17 -21.00
CA ARG A 877 -14.14 11.59 -20.46
C ARG A 877 -14.31 10.11 -20.09
N SER A 878 -15.43 9.75 -19.48
CA SER A 878 -15.75 8.36 -19.16
C SER A 878 -16.03 7.56 -20.44
N ALA A 879 -16.74 8.15 -21.40
CA ALA A 879 -17.06 7.51 -22.69
C ALA A 879 -15.78 7.18 -23.47
N SER A 880 -14.93 8.20 -23.67
CA SER A 880 -13.62 8.09 -24.32
C SER A 880 -12.73 7.02 -23.67
N THR A 881 -12.51 7.12 -22.37
CA THR A 881 -11.56 6.20 -21.69
C THR A 881 -12.11 4.78 -21.53
N SER A 882 -13.43 4.59 -21.45
CA SER A 882 -14.05 3.27 -21.45
C SER A 882 -14.02 2.65 -22.85
N ALA A 883 -14.25 3.44 -23.89
CA ALA A 883 -14.15 2.99 -25.28
C ALA A 883 -12.71 2.61 -25.65
N ALA A 884 -11.73 3.43 -25.27
CA ALA A 884 -10.31 3.12 -25.48
C ALA A 884 -9.91 1.80 -24.80
N LEU A 885 -10.40 1.54 -23.58
CA LEU A 885 -10.18 0.27 -22.89
C LEU A 885 -10.89 -0.89 -23.62
N GLY A 886 -12.12 -0.69 -24.06
CA GLY A 886 -12.89 -1.69 -24.82
C GLY A 886 -12.24 -2.06 -26.15
N GLN A 887 -11.50 -1.12 -26.76
CA GLN A 887 -10.70 -1.32 -27.98
C GLN A 887 -9.28 -1.87 -27.68
N GLY A 888 -9.00 -2.30 -26.45
CA GLY A 888 -7.74 -2.97 -26.09
C GLY A 888 -6.58 -2.06 -25.71
N LEU A 889 -6.78 -0.73 -25.56
CA LEU A 889 -5.71 0.16 -25.14
C LEU A 889 -5.28 -0.13 -23.69
N LYS A 890 -3.97 -0.28 -23.45
CA LYS A 890 -3.41 -0.58 -22.12
C LYS A 890 -3.84 0.47 -21.09
N ILE A 891 -4.22 0.01 -19.89
CA ILE A 891 -4.66 0.87 -18.77
C ILE A 891 -3.60 1.93 -18.43
N ASP A 892 -2.32 1.58 -18.48
CA ASP A 892 -1.23 2.52 -18.21
C ASP A 892 -1.19 3.69 -19.20
N THR A 893 -1.48 3.43 -20.48
CA THR A 893 -1.57 4.47 -21.51
C THR A 893 -2.76 5.37 -21.27
N ILE A 894 -3.93 4.80 -20.95
CA ILE A 894 -5.15 5.55 -20.58
C ILE A 894 -4.89 6.41 -19.33
N MET A 895 -4.22 5.85 -18.32
CA MET A 895 -3.88 6.55 -17.08
C MET A 895 -2.90 7.70 -17.31
N LYS A 896 -1.86 7.48 -18.13
CA LYS A 896 -0.89 8.51 -18.52
C LYS A 896 -1.56 9.63 -19.29
N SER A 897 -2.36 9.29 -20.31
CA SER A 897 -3.08 10.25 -21.15
C SER A 897 -4.09 11.09 -20.36
N ALA A 898 -4.89 10.46 -19.48
CA ALA A 898 -5.90 11.15 -18.69
C ALA A 898 -5.35 11.81 -17.39
N GLY A 899 -4.08 11.61 -17.04
CA GLY A 899 -3.45 12.18 -15.85
C GLY A 899 -3.92 11.57 -14.52
N TRP A 900 -4.07 10.24 -14.44
CA TRP A 900 -4.45 9.52 -13.21
C TRP A 900 -3.26 8.85 -12.53
N LYS A 901 -3.24 8.88 -11.18
CA LYS A 901 -2.19 8.23 -10.36
C LYS A 901 -2.49 6.78 -9.97
N SER A 902 -3.76 6.36 -10.03
CA SER A 902 -4.18 5.06 -9.51
C SER A 902 -5.23 4.43 -10.43
N ALA A 903 -4.96 3.19 -10.85
CA ALA A 903 -5.90 2.39 -11.63
C ALA A 903 -7.24 2.19 -10.91
N LYS A 904 -7.22 2.10 -9.57
CA LYS A 904 -8.43 2.02 -8.74
C LYS A 904 -9.35 3.23 -8.90
N THR A 905 -8.78 4.42 -9.11
CA THR A 905 -9.56 5.64 -9.37
C THR A 905 -10.21 5.60 -10.74
N PHE A 906 -9.48 5.15 -11.76
CA PHE A 906 -10.02 4.93 -13.11
C PHE A 906 -11.16 3.91 -13.08
N GLN A 907 -10.92 2.73 -12.51
CA GLN A 907 -11.89 1.63 -12.46
C GLN A 907 -13.18 2.03 -11.71
N LYS A 908 -13.07 2.74 -10.59
CA LYS A 908 -14.24 3.11 -9.77
C LYS A 908 -15.09 4.22 -10.40
N PHE A 909 -14.45 5.24 -10.96
CA PHE A 909 -15.15 6.49 -11.33
C PHE A 909 -15.31 6.70 -12.83
N TYR A 910 -14.49 6.08 -13.67
CA TYR A 910 -14.40 6.41 -15.09
C TYR A 910 -14.55 5.24 -16.05
N ASN A 911 -14.12 4.02 -15.68
CA ASN A 911 -14.42 2.81 -16.44
C ASN A 911 -15.90 2.44 -16.24
N LYS A 912 -16.71 2.58 -17.28
CA LYS A 912 -18.17 2.39 -17.26
C LYS A 912 -18.60 1.48 -18.40
N THR A 913 -19.64 0.69 -18.17
CA THR A 913 -20.26 -0.13 -19.21
C THR A 913 -20.85 0.78 -20.28
N ILE A 914 -20.50 0.55 -21.54
CA ILE A 914 -20.99 1.34 -22.67
C ILE A 914 -22.40 0.86 -23.04
N ILE A 915 -23.32 1.80 -23.22
CA ILE A 915 -24.69 1.55 -23.68
C ILE A 915 -24.62 1.32 -25.19
N ILE A 916 -24.90 0.09 -25.59
CA ILE A 916 -25.08 -0.30 -26.99
C ILE A 916 -26.59 -0.39 -27.21
N ASP A 917 -27.12 0.31 -28.22
CA ASP A 917 -28.58 0.40 -28.47
C ASP A 917 -29.25 -0.97 -28.74
N ASN A 918 -28.44 -2.02 -28.95
CA ASN A 918 -28.87 -3.42 -29.16
C ASN A 918 -28.55 -4.34 -27.96
N GLU A 919 -28.56 -3.85 -26.71
CA GLU A 919 -28.55 -4.75 -25.55
C GLU A 919 -29.89 -5.51 -25.49
N SER A 920 -29.93 -6.68 -26.15
CA SER A 920 -30.88 -7.74 -25.80
C SER A 920 -30.88 -7.90 -24.29
N ASN A 921 -32.01 -7.65 -23.63
CA ASN A 921 -32.10 -7.86 -22.19
C ASN A 921 -31.70 -9.32 -21.90
N PHE A 922 -30.96 -9.54 -20.81
CA PHE A 922 -30.61 -10.88 -20.32
C PHE A 922 -31.83 -11.82 -20.35
N ALA A 923 -33.02 -11.32 -20.00
CA ALA A 923 -34.27 -12.07 -20.09
C ALA A 923 -34.70 -12.40 -21.53
N GLN A 924 -34.56 -11.48 -22.49
CA GLN A 924 -34.86 -11.73 -23.91
C GLN A 924 -33.90 -12.73 -24.57
N LYS A 925 -32.71 -12.91 -24.01
CA LYS A 925 -31.76 -13.95 -24.45
C LYS A 925 -32.01 -15.33 -23.83
N ILE A 926 -32.86 -15.41 -22.80
CA ILE A 926 -33.16 -16.65 -22.06
C ILE A 926 -34.57 -17.14 -22.35
N LEU A 927 -35.53 -16.23 -22.52
CA LEU A 927 -36.90 -16.56 -22.84
C LEU A 927 -37.01 -16.81 -24.35
N PRO A 928 -37.49 -17.99 -24.80
CA PRO A 928 -37.76 -18.22 -26.20
C PRO A 928 -38.81 -17.22 -26.66
N SER A 929 -38.55 -16.54 -27.77
CA SER A 929 -39.54 -15.73 -28.47
C SER A 929 -40.66 -16.65 -28.92
N SER A 930 -41.82 -16.58 -28.26
CA SER A 930 -43.06 -17.11 -28.78
C SER A 930 -43.37 -16.40 -30.10
N SER A 931 -43.57 -17.24 -31.13
CA SER A 931 -43.93 -16.98 -32.53
C SER A 931 -44.71 -15.71 -32.81
#